data_AF-A0A6C0HU37-F1
#
_entry.id   AF-A0A6C0HU37-F1
#
_cell.length_a   1.000
_cell.length_b   1.000
_cell.length_c   1.000
_cell.angle_alpha   90.00
_cell.angle_beta   90.00
_cell.angle_gamma   90.00
#
_symmetry.space_group_name_H-M   'P 1'
#
loop_
_entity.id
_entity.type
_entity.pdbx_description
1 polymer ?
#
loop_
_entity_poly.entity_id
_entity_poly.type
_entity_poly.pdbx_seq_one_letter_code
_entity_poly.pdbx_strand_id
1 'polypeptide(L)'
;MNDLIRLGAINKKTNKYTHPTQANKKDEFICIDCGKDVIIRQGKIRVHHFAHFKEDLKCNFYNSPNESQIHKNAKLLLKYILENKIPLTIYNKCIKCNKLDEYDIPEISEKSSIIIEYRFEYNGLKIADVAYIEDNEILCIFEICNTHKTQTGDRPEPWFEINALKLIEVFNNYDLQSIKLECIREKICDECIIREINIEKTLEKGIIYFNQRGAGCGKTYESIQLIQMDKRFIEKETYIYLTKMHSAKEVIYNELKEQEERGQLNILEIVENDNNTGKQYKISCLNKETNKEIIIIIGTIDSFNYAIVDKNKIIKHNDYFKGIVKTIKNGFLSTKDSKINYAGKNPSLNKKCLIIIDEAQDLGEEYIEAFNTIVTHTNIDVYVIGDKLQSIWGEHNIHTYIDVNNLDSHIEKSNGINKVMRFHNKHFINFVNDVIPFDKYGLPPITEICDGCCKYNHENDIIPYNLFEIEKIYAGEYNYDKIDNNIEKIISFMDTEISKYNYLPNNFMFIFPILSRNTFASLLETRIQEFWIKKFNDINYQEILKSNDFWKDKINDNKFYKYIYLHKSDEGKSINLKESENASRILSIYSSKGNGCEVVFVLGLTEQTLTIFSKKKCNLMYESLLHVAITRQKKSLYIGIEINNDDIYNRFKKLGIKEDENIEPYLGSISIYNRLSKVQSYINNIDEIFTEINNTIIEPNNYKKLLPDNKNIKNIIDWGHHMIRYNVFKYYFLLNIQQYELMTENQIYSNQFYNILNKLSNKKITYYNYKEYNKKLREIDKYIKEQNIEENNEIPLLIFDTNENTKYYKYTIILKDIIKNIQFKIIEYNKIYKLPLLCPLECIVLFFIKNIFDRGSYSDISIMDIYSIMYCYDHSSNEINKEHTEKNKCICHRCFNEYNFNDNSSYDEIRKSIKNHYDIIEQINKTYFKYKKYMTEKLQIKNMKYNIHHNLFIGNKNNNSFKITNEFTIIGYSKDHVIYFIIKPQFNELNFNDIICESILNNFIISNCNPEDEKNYEKYNNKKIFTCILTLDSEEPIFYELNIDKKNILLKQSIKQYLLTKYTEYNELIYKFYKFCYKKKPSNKSSINYTMERMNRYKKIPQYISDFFYDINKELELCRNDKFKIEKVLLKINDKEIFFNNMDIYLEKNVDNFLELNEDEDIDY
;
A
#
# COMPACT_ATOMS: atom_id res chain seq x y z
N MET A 1 70.34 43.40 -3.89
CA MET A 1 70.34 44.46 -2.86
C MET A 1 69.55 43.89 -1.70
N ASN A 2 70.22 43.45 -0.63
CA ASN A 2 69.51 43.11 0.61
C ASN A 2 69.17 44.44 1.27
N ASP A 3 67.88 44.76 1.35
CA ASP A 3 67.42 45.92 2.08
C ASP A 3 67.90 45.82 3.53
N LEU A 4 68.79 46.72 3.93
CA LEU A 4 69.23 46.78 5.32
C LEU A 4 68.02 47.14 6.20
N ILE A 5 67.61 46.20 7.05
CA ILE A 5 66.64 46.44 8.12
C ILE A 5 67.20 47.54 9.01
N ARG A 6 66.49 48.68 9.11
CA ARG A 6 66.92 49.80 9.96
C ARG A 6 66.38 49.55 11.36
N LEU A 7 67.29 49.45 12.32
CA LEU A 7 66.98 49.25 13.74
C LEU A 7 67.18 50.55 14.51
N GLY A 8 66.42 50.74 15.59
CA GLY A 8 66.50 51.93 16.43
C GLY A 8 67.60 51.87 17.48
N ALA A 9 67.70 52.93 18.27
CA ALA A 9 68.56 53.04 19.44
C ALA A 9 67.82 53.72 20.60
N ILE A 10 68.33 53.66 21.81
CA ILE A 10 67.78 54.41 22.94
C ILE A 10 68.55 55.73 23.08
N ASN A 11 67.84 56.86 23.13
CA ASN A 11 68.46 58.16 23.42
C ASN A 11 68.81 58.23 24.91
N LYS A 12 70.08 58.52 25.24
CA LYS A 12 70.55 58.54 26.63
C LYS A 12 69.85 59.56 27.51
N LYS A 13 69.43 60.69 26.94
CA LYS A 13 68.83 61.80 27.70
C LYS A 13 67.36 61.53 28.01
N THR A 14 66.61 61.04 27.02
CA THR A 14 65.16 60.81 27.17
C THR A 14 64.83 59.39 27.62
N ASN A 15 65.79 58.48 27.53
CA ASN A 15 65.59 57.04 27.69
C ASN A 15 64.50 56.47 26.77
N LYS A 16 64.21 57.15 25.65
CA LYS A 16 63.19 56.74 24.68
C LYS A 16 63.81 56.06 23.47
N TYR A 17 63.09 55.09 22.92
CA TYR A 17 63.39 54.52 21.61
C TYR A 17 63.37 55.63 20.56
N THR A 18 64.39 55.67 19.72
CA THR A 18 64.52 56.62 18.62
C THR A 18 64.80 55.86 17.34
N HIS A 19 63.98 56.11 16.32
CA HIS A 19 64.19 55.58 14.98
C HIS A 19 65.30 56.37 14.24
N PRO A 20 66.12 55.74 13.38
CA PRO A 20 67.23 56.42 12.70
C PRO A 20 66.85 57.68 11.91
N THR A 21 65.62 57.75 11.38
CA THR A 21 65.14 58.93 10.62
C THR A 21 64.90 60.15 11.50
N GLN A 22 64.65 59.96 12.79
CA GLN A 22 64.36 61.03 13.76
C GLN A 22 65.54 61.35 14.67
N ALA A 23 66.56 60.48 14.67
CA ALA A 23 67.80 60.69 15.40
C ALA A 23 68.61 61.83 14.77
N ASN A 24 69.13 62.73 15.60
CA ASN A 24 70.03 63.80 15.17
C ASN A 24 71.45 63.55 15.74
N LYS A 25 72.47 64.12 15.09
CA LYS A 25 73.88 63.93 15.52
C LYS A 25 74.26 64.61 16.84
N LYS A 26 73.40 65.46 17.40
CA LYS A 26 73.68 66.18 18.66
C LYS A 26 73.31 65.36 19.89
N ASP A 27 72.40 64.41 19.73
CA ASP A 27 71.98 63.51 20.79
C ASP A 27 72.92 62.29 20.89
N GLU A 28 73.04 61.77 22.11
CA GLU A 28 73.77 60.53 22.38
C GLU A 28 72.82 59.35 22.46
N PHE A 29 73.24 58.22 21.88
CA PHE A 29 72.42 57.02 21.78
C PHE A 29 73.19 55.79 22.26
N ILE A 30 72.46 54.83 22.81
CA ILE A 30 72.96 53.51 23.17
C ILE A 30 72.23 52.41 22.39
N CYS A 31 72.96 51.32 22.11
CA CYS A 31 72.43 50.13 21.48
C CYS A 31 71.39 49.44 22.38
N ILE A 32 70.25 49.06 21.81
CA ILE A 32 69.16 48.35 22.51
C ILE A 32 69.62 46.98 23.06
N ASP A 33 70.57 46.34 22.37
CA ASP A 33 71.07 45.01 22.73
C ASP A 33 72.18 45.08 23.78
N CYS A 34 73.31 45.72 23.44
CA CYS A 34 74.51 45.67 24.28
C CYS A 34 74.69 46.89 25.21
N GLY A 35 73.84 47.92 25.11
CA GLY A 35 73.90 49.13 25.94
C GLY A 35 75.08 50.05 25.67
N LYS A 36 75.95 49.74 24.69
CA LYS A 36 77.10 50.57 24.32
C LYS A 36 76.71 51.76 23.45
N ASP A 37 77.57 52.78 23.43
CA ASP A 37 77.37 53.99 22.64
C ASP A 37 77.34 53.70 21.14
N VAL A 38 76.38 54.31 20.45
CA VAL A 38 76.19 54.19 19.01
C VAL A 38 76.11 55.56 18.35
N ILE A 39 76.55 55.62 17.11
CA ILE A 39 76.49 56.84 16.29
C ILE A 39 75.41 56.73 15.25
N ILE A 40 74.72 57.83 15.00
CA ILE A 40 73.83 57.96 13.85
C ILE A 40 74.64 58.33 12.59
N ARG A 41 74.57 57.48 11.57
CA ARG A 41 75.16 57.73 10.25
C ARG A 41 74.08 58.31 9.34
N GLN A 42 74.17 59.61 9.09
CA GLN A 42 73.32 60.33 8.15
C GLN A 42 74.12 60.62 6.87
N GLY A 43 73.66 60.16 5.72
CA GLY A 43 74.31 60.36 4.42
C GLY A 43 73.32 60.75 3.33
N LYS A 44 73.80 61.44 2.28
CA LYS A 44 72.98 61.79 1.09
C LYS A 44 72.70 60.60 0.17
N ILE A 45 73.51 59.53 0.25
CA ILE A 45 73.45 58.32 -0.59
C ILE A 45 73.06 57.09 0.24
N ARG A 46 73.62 56.94 1.44
CA ARG A 46 73.28 55.85 2.36
C ARG A 46 72.20 56.32 3.33
N VAL A 47 71.18 55.48 3.44
CA VAL A 47 70.04 55.62 4.36
C VAL A 47 70.50 55.85 5.80
N HIS A 48 69.76 56.68 6.54
CA HIS A 48 70.02 56.94 7.96
C HIS A 48 69.95 55.64 8.78
N HIS A 49 71.03 55.32 9.51
CA HIS A 49 71.11 54.12 10.36
C HIS A 49 72.05 54.35 11.54
N PHE A 50 71.83 53.63 12.63
CA PHE A 50 72.78 53.57 13.74
C PHE A 50 73.89 52.57 13.46
N ALA A 51 75.08 52.84 13.99
CA ALA A 51 76.22 51.93 13.94
C ALA A 51 77.07 52.06 15.21
N HIS A 52 77.70 50.97 15.63
CA HIS A 52 78.71 51.01 16.70
C HIS A 52 79.99 51.74 16.24
N PHE A 53 80.77 52.23 17.20
CA PHE A 53 82.13 52.68 16.95
C PHE A 53 83.03 51.50 16.53
N LYS A 54 84.09 51.78 15.77
CA LYS A 54 84.96 50.76 15.14
C LYS A 54 85.66 49.84 16.15
N GLU A 55 85.74 50.26 17.41
CA GLU A 55 86.41 49.56 18.51
C GLU A 55 85.47 48.61 19.29
N ASP A 56 84.15 48.66 19.03
CA ASP A 56 83.11 47.96 19.81
C ASP A 56 82.45 46.75 19.11
N LEU A 57 83.12 46.17 18.11
CA LEU A 57 82.64 45.16 17.15
C LEU A 57 82.14 43.81 17.72
N LYS A 58 82.00 43.62 19.04
CA LYS A 58 81.44 42.38 19.62
C LYS A 58 79.91 42.25 19.45
N CYS A 59 79.20 43.36 19.20
CA CYS A 59 77.74 43.35 19.01
C CYS A 59 77.37 43.48 17.53
N ASN A 60 76.63 42.49 17.01
CA ASN A 60 76.19 42.45 15.62
C ASN A 60 74.78 43.02 15.39
N PHE A 61 74.15 43.64 16.39
CA PHE A 61 72.77 44.14 16.31
C PHE A 61 72.45 44.94 15.03
N TYR A 62 73.26 45.94 14.66
CA TYR A 62 73.01 46.75 13.46
C TYR A 62 73.53 46.14 12.14
N ASN A 63 74.29 45.05 12.20
CA ASN A 63 74.92 44.43 11.02
C ASN A 63 74.22 43.14 10.59
N SER A 64 73.92 42.28 11.56
CA SER A 64 73.31 40.96 11.38
C SER A 64 72.60 40.57 12.69
N PRO A 65 71.46 41.20 13.02
CA PRO A 65 70.74 40.92 14.25
C PRO A 65 70.22 39.48 14.28
N ASN A 66 70.29 38.83 15.44
CA ASN A 66 69.65 37.54 15.66
C ASN A 66 68.14 37.70 15.94
N GLU A 67 67.44 36.58 16.04
CA GLU A 67 65.99 36.58 16.24
C GLU A 67 65.54 37.33 17.50
N SER A 68 66.19 37.11 18.64
CA SER A 68 65.84 37.76 19.91
C SER A 68 66.07 39.28 19.84
N GLN A 69 67.11 39.71 19.13
CA GLN A 69 67.41 41.11 18.87
C GLN A 69 66.34 41.79 18.00
N ILE A 70 65.89 41.10 16.94
CA ILE A 70 64.81 41.57 16.07
C ILE A 70 63.50 41.68 16.87
N HIS A 71 63.16 40.65 17.65
CA HIS A 71 61.97 40.61 18.51
C HIS A 71 61.97 41.77 19.52
N LYS A 72 63.10 41.99 20.22
CA LYS A 72 63.26 43.09 21.17
C LYS A 72 63.12 44.47 20.52
N ASN A 73 63.71 44.68 19.34
CA ASN A 73 63.55 45.93 18.60
C ASN A 73 62.09 46.15 18.16
N ALA A 74 61.42 45.10 17.70
CA ALA A 74 60.02 45.15 17.25
C ALA A 74 59.06 45.55 18.39
N LYS A 75 59.21 45.00 19.61
CA LYS A 75 58.41 45.43 20.78
C LYS A 75 58.56 46.92 21.07
N LEU A 76 59.81 47.40 21.10
CA LEU A 76 60.12 48.81 21.36
C LEU A 76 59.63 49.73 20.24
N LEU A 77 59.71 49.27 18.99
CA LEU A 77 59.20 50.00 17.84
C LEU A 77 57.66 50.12 17.87
N LEU A 78 56.94 49.05 18.22
CA LEU A 78 55.49 49.09 18.35
C LEU A 78 55.07 50.01 19.50
N LYS A 79 55.76 49.94 20.64
CA LYS A 79 55.56 50.89 21.73
C LYS A 79 55.75 52.34 21.26
N TYR A 80 56.82 52.59 20.52
CA TYR A 80 57.09 53.91 19.94
C TYR A 80 55.97 54.37 18.99
N ILE A 81 55.45 53.49 18.12
CA ILE A 81 54.36 53.80 17.17
C ILE A 81 53.13 54.30 17.91
N LEU A 82 52.72 53.55 18.93
CA LEU A 82 51.54 53.86 19.73
C LEU A 82 51.75 55.15 20.54
N GLU A 83 52.87 55.29 21.26
CA GLU A 83 53.20 56.46 22.09
C GLU A 83 53.30 57.78 21.30
N ASN A 84 53.65 57.71 20.02
CA ASN A 84 53.72 58.89 19.15
C ASN A 84 52.43 59.12 18.34
N LYS A 85 51.33 58.45 18.71
CA LYS A 85 49.99 58.61 18.10
C LYS A 85 50.02 58.41 16.58
N ILE A 86 50.90 57.52 16.09
CA ILE A 86 50.91 57.17 14.67
C ILE A 86 49.71 56.24 14.44
N PRO A 87 48.75 56.61 13.56
CA PRO A 87 47.57 55.79 13.31
C PRO A 87 47.96 54.38 12.88
N LEU A 88 47.43 53.36 13.57
CA LEU A 88 47.73 51.96 13.32
C LEU A 88 46.43 51.19 13.07
N THR A 89 46.31 50.62 11.87
CA THR A 89 45.23 49.69 11.52
C THR A 89 45.80 48.28 11.42
N ILE A 90 45.17 47.32 12.08
CA ILE A 90 45.49 45.91 11.94
C ILE A 90 44.41 45.24 11.10
N TYR A 91 44.80 44.54 10.05
CA TYR A 91 43.87 43.74 9.25
C TYR A 91 44.14 42.25 9.41
N ASN A 92 43.08 41.45 9.36
CA ASN A 92 43.16 39.98 9.31
C ASN A 92 42.37 39.45 8.11
N LYS A 93 42.82 38.33 7.55
CA LYS A 93 42.17 37.64 6.44
C LYS A 93 41.48 36.38 6.95
N CYS A 94 40.18 36.26 6.68
CA CYS A 94 39.45 35.05 7.03
C CYS A 94 40.03 33.84 6.27
N ILE A 95 40.44 32.80 7.00
CA ILE A 95 41.05 31.61 6.41
C ILE A 95 40.12 30.82 5.47
N LYS A 96 38.79 31.04 5.55
CA LYS A 96 37.79 30.33 4.74
C LYS A 96 37.34 31.11 3.50
N CYS A 97 36.93 32.37 3.68
CA CYS A 97 36.34 33.16 2.61
C CYS A 97 37.27 34.25 2.08
N ASN A 98 38.49 34.38 2.62
CA ASN A 98 39.46 35.42 2.27
C ASN A 98 38.99 36.88 2.50
N LYS A 99 37.85 37.09 3.18
CA LYS A 99 37.35 38.43 3.56
C LYS A 99 38.33 39.11 4.54
N LEU A 100 38.60 40.39 4.30
CA LEU A 100 39.46 41.22 5.16
C LEU A 100 38.61 41.87 6.26
N ASP A 101 39.10 41.80 7.49
CA ASP A 101 38.55 42.44 8.70
C ASP A 101 39.60 43.45 9.18
N GLU A 102 39.28 44.75 9.19
CA GLU A 102 40.19 45.82 9.61
C GLU A 102 39.80 46.31 11.01
N TYR A 103 40.79 46.50 11.88
CA TYR A 103 40.64 47.01 13.23
C TYR A 103 41.58 48.20 13.44
N ASP A 104 41.00 49.38 13.63
CA ASP A 104 41.75 50.59 13.95
C ASP A 104 42.10 50.61 15.44
N ILE A 105 43.40 50.70 15.75
CA ILE A 105 43.86 50.78 17.14
C ILE A 105 43.49 52.16 17.69
N PRO A 106 42.85 52.23 18.88
CA PRO A 106 42.48 53.51 19.50
C PRO A 106 43.68 54.43 19.69
N GLU A 107 43.44 55.74 19.60
CA GLU A 107 44.48 56.74 19.85
C GLU A 107 44.77 56.87 21.36
N ILE A 108 46.05 56.94 21.73
CA ILE A 108 46.48 57.11 23.12
C ILE A 108 45.96 58.43 23.74
N SER A 109 45.31 58.30 24.89
CA SER A 109 44.84 59.40 25.74
C SER A 109 45.83 59.70 26.89
N GLU A 110 45.57 60.73 27.69
CA GLU A 110 46.37 61.04 28.89
C GLU A 110 46.31 59.94 29.97
N LYS A 111 45.33 59.05 29.90
CA LYS A 111 45.12 57.93 30.83
C LYS A 111 45.66 56.60 30.31
N SER A 112 46.18 56.60 29.09
CA SER A 112 46.67 55.42 28.39
C SER A 112 48.13 55.12 28.76
N SER A 113 48.50 53.84 28.81
CA SER A 113 49.87 53.38 29.01
C SER A 113 50.21 52.19 28.11
N ILE A 114 51.40 52.22 27.50
CA ILE A 114 51.92 51.12 26.66
C ILE A 114 53.05 50.41 27.41
N ILE A 115 52.80 49.16 27.78
CA ILE A 115 53.69 48.37 28.61
C ILE A 115 54.23 47.18 27.81
N ILE A 116 55.55 47.02 27.80
CA ILE A 116 56.23 45.86 27.20
C ILE A 116 56.37 44.80 28.29
N GLU A 117 56.21 43.52 27.93
CA GLU A 117 56.28 42.39 28.87
C GLU A 117 55.29 42.53 30.03
N TYR A 118 54.07 42.96 29.70
CA TYR A 118 53.01 43.18 30.68
C TYR A 118 52.47 41.86 31.23
N ARG A 119 52.50 41.70 32.55
CA ARG A 119 51.97 40.51 33.23
C ARG A 119 50.51 40.71 33.58
N PHE A 120 49.67 39.73 33.26
CA PHE A 120 48.23 39.77 33.55
C PHE A 120 47.69 38.35 33.83
N GLU A 121 46.52 38.28 34.45
CA GLU A 121 45.86 37.02 34.80
C GLU A 121 44.76 36.70 33.76
N TYR A 122 44.91 35.61 33.01
CA TYR A 122 43.92 35.10 32.07
C TYR A 122 44.21 33.62 31.77
N ASN A 123 43.36 32.71 32.24
CA ASN A 123 43.63 31.27 32.24
C ASN A 123 45.02 30.94 32.85
N GLY A 124 45.34 31.62 33.97
CA GLY A 124 46.65 31.61 34.64
C GLY A 124 47.45 32.89 34.38
N LEU A 125 48.62 33.00 35.02
CA LEU A 125 49.52 34.14 34.85
C LEU A 125 50.15 34.12 33.44
N LYS A 126 49.90 35.16 32.64
CA LYS A 126 50.40 35.34 31.27
C LYS A 126 51.23 36.61 31.15
N ILE A 127 52.01 36.71 30.06
CA ILE A 127 52.85 37.86 29.75
C ILE A 127 52.60 38.25 28.29
N ALA A 128 52.20 39.50 28.05
CA ALA A 128 52.03 40.08 26.73
C ALA A 128 53.31 40.77 26.27
N ASP A 129 53.71 40.59 25.01
CA ASP A 129 54.87 41.31 24.45
C ASP A 129 54.68 42.84 24.49
N VAL A 130 53.52 43.32 24.07
CA VAL A 130 53.10 44.73 24.22
C VAL A 130 51.62 44.77 24.61
N ALA A 131 51.27 45.47 25.68
CA ALA A 131 49.90 45.71 26.10
C ALA A 131 49.59 47.21 26.05
N TYR A 132 48.42 47.54 25.48
CA TYR A 132 47.83 48.86 25.57
C TYR A 132 46.77 48.84 26.68
N ILE A 133 46.99 49.63 27.72
CA ILE A 133 46.15 49.74 28.92
C ILE A 133 45.59 51.15 29.03
N GLU A 134 44.30 51.28 29.36
CA GLU A 134 43.65 52.55 29.69
C GLU A 134 42.77 52.35 30.93
N ASP A 135 42.81 53.28 31.89
CA ASP A 135 42.06 53.19 33.16
C ASP A 135 42.23 51.83 33.89
N ASN A 136 43.46 51.26 33.86
CA ASN A 136 43.83 49.93 34.37
C ASN A 136 43.20 48.71 33.66
N GLU A 137 42.50 48.90 32.55
CA GLU A 137 41.96 47.81 31.73
C GLU A 137 42.79 47.60 30.45
N ILE A 138 42.94 46.35 30.03
CA ILE A 138 43.65 46.01 28.79
C ILE A 138 42.73 46.32 27.61
N LEU A 139 43.07 47.32 26.80
CA LEU A 139 42.35 47.65 25.58
C LEU A 139 42.69 46.68 24.45
N CYS A 140 43.97 46.38 24.26
CA CYS A 140 44.40 45.35 23.31
C CYS A 140 45.81 44.83 23.62
N ILE A 141 46.07 43.60 23.18
CA ILE A 141 47.37 42.93 23.30
C ILE A 141 48.00 42.75 21.93
N PHE A 142 49.31 42.95 21.83
CA PHE A 142 50.11 42.61 20.65
C PHE A 142 51.19 41.62 21.03
N GLU A 143 51.17 40.47 20.36
CA GLU A 143 52.23 39.47 20.41
C GLU A 143 53.12 39.63 19.18
N ILE A 144 54.44 39.67 19.40
CA ILE A 144 55.39 39.82 18.31
C ILE A 144 55.93 38.44 17.97
N CYS A 145 55.64 37.94 16.77
CA CYS A 145 56.11 36.64 16.30
C CYS A 145 57.37 36.80 15.44
N ASN A 146 58.41 36.02 15.73
CA ASN A 146 59.57 35.87 14.85
C ASN A 146 59.66 34.42 14.30
N THR A 147 59.83 33.40 15.15
CA THR A 147 59.76 31.98 14.73
C THR A 147 58.60 31.17 15.32
N HIS A 148 58.12 31.52 16.52
CA HIS A 148 57.08 30.77 17.22
C HIS A 148 55.83 31.62 17.45
N LYS A 149 54.67 31.06 17.09
CA LYS A 149 53.37 31.68 17.29
C LYS A 149 52.86 31.47 18.73
N THR A 150 52.07 32.42 19.21
CA THR A 150 51.38 32.38 20.50
C THR A 150 50.15 31.48 20.40
N GLN A 151 49.88 30.68 21.44
CA GLN A 151 48.69 29.83 21.49
C GLN A 151 47.41 30.65 21.63
N THR A 152 46.40 30.34 20.82
CA THR A 152 45.23 31.21 20.64
C THR A 152 44.36 31.39 21.89
N GLY A 153 44.30 30.40 22.79
CA GLY A 153 43.43 30.40 23.98
C GLY A 153 43.97 31.16 25.20
N ASP A 154 45.16 31.72 25.10
CA ASP A 154 45.91 32.27 26.24
C ASP A 154 45.78 33.79 26.40
N ARG A 155 44.99 34.47 25.57
CA ARG A 155 44.86 35.94 25.57
C ARG A 155 43.38 36.38 25.54
N PRO A 156 42.99 37.44 26.27
CA PRO A 156 41.70 38.08 26.09
C PRO A 156 41.66 38.83 24.75
N GLU A 157 40.48 38.90 24.12
CA GLU A 157 40.25 39.75 22.94
C GLU A 157 40.05 41.23 23.37
N PRO A 158 40.43 42.21 22.53
CA PRO A 158 41.10 42.05 21.24
C PRO A 158 42.61 41.84 21.39
N TRP A 159 43.15 40.86 20.67
CA TRP A 159 44.61 40.70 20.55
C TRP A 159 45.06 40.31 19.15
N PHE A 160 46.29 40.69 18.86
CA PHE A 160 46.89 40.59 17.54
C PHE A 160 48.26 39.95 17.61
N GLU A 161 48.57 39.13 16.62
CA GLU A 161 49.89 38.55 16.45
C GLU A 161 50.55 39.18 15.22
N ILE A 162 51.70 39.82 15.40
CA ILE A 162 52.36 40.64 14.37
C ILE A 162 53.73 40.06 14.07
N ASN A 163 54.05 39.91 12.78
CA ASN A 163 55.39 39.49 12.37
C ASN A 163 56.43 40.59 12.66
N ALA A 164 57.45 40.27 13.44
CA ALA A 164 58.49 41.21 13.90
C ALA A 164 59.25 41.87 12.74
N LEU A 165 59.67 41.08 11.74
CA LEU A 165 60.39 41.59 10.56
C LEU A 165 59.47 42.50 9.75
N LYS A 166 58.22 42.09 9.55
CA LYS A 166 57.27 42.86 8.74
C LYS A 166 56.94 44.20 9.37
N LEU A 167 56.78 44.25 10.69
CA LEU A 167 56.59 45.49 11.44
C LEU A 167 57.75 46.47 11.19
N ILE A 168 58.99 45.99 11.27
CA ILE A 168 60.18 46.84 11.07
C ILE A 168 60.29 47.28 9.60
N GLU A 169 60.01 46.40 8.64
CA GLU A 169 59.98 46.74 7.21
C GLU A 169 58.94 47.81 6.88
N VAL A 170 57.71 47.63 7.35
CA VAL A 170 56.61 48.58 7.09
C VAL A 170 56.97 49.95 7.66
N PHE A 171 57.49 50.01 8.88
CA PHE A 171 57.91 51.27 9.46
C PHE A 171 59.07 51.94 8.69
N ASN A 172 59.97 51.15 8.10
CA ASN A 172 61.12 51.66 7.35
C ASN A 172 60.78 52.25 5.98
N ASN A 173 59.66 51.84 5.38
CA ASN A 173 59.31 52.10 3.98
C ASN A 173 58.19 53.13 3.79
N TYR A 174 57.48 53.55 4.84
CA TYR A 174 56.33 54.47 4.74
C TYR A 174 56.62 55.87 5.32
N ASP A 175 56.01 56.89 4.71
CA ASP A 175 55.88 58.22 5.31
C ASP A 175 54.89 58.11 6.50
N LEU A 176 55.25 58.68 7.66
CA LEU A 176 54.68 58.41 9.00
C LEU A 176 53.19 58.80 9.21
N GLN A 177 52.37 58.89 8.17
CA GLN A 177 50.97 59.34 8.25
C GLN A 177 50.00 58.24 8.74
N SER A 178 50.22 56.97 8.40
CA SER A 178 49.41 55.83 8.88
C SER A 178 50.12 54.50 8.61
N ILE A 179 49.97 53.52 9.50
CA ILE A 179 50.56 52.18 9.39
C ILE A 179 49.44 51.14 9.28
N LYS A 180 49.56 50.22 8.30
CA LYS A 180 48.71 49.03 8.20
C LYS A 180 49.54 47.77 8.42
N LEU A 181 49.12 46.91 9.34
CA LEU A 181 49.78 45.64 9.65
C LEU A 181 48.82 44.45 9.51
N GLU A 182 49.35 43.33 9.03
CA GLU A 182 48.62 42.06 9.03
C GLU A 182 48.75 41.38 10.39
N CYS A 183 47.62 40.97 10.95
CA CYS A 183 47.58 40.00 12.03
C CYS A 183 47.78 38.60 11.44
N ILE A 184 48.89 37.92 11.77
CA ILE A 184 49.23 36.59 11.22
C ILE A 184 48.52 35.43 11.93
N ARG A 185 47.59 35.76 12.84
CA ARG A 185 46.73 34.83 13.56
C ARG A 185 45.58 34.38 12.65
N GLU A 186 45.39 33.07 12.55
CA GLU A 186 44.27 32.50 11.80
C GLU A 186 42.93 32.82 12.49
N LYS A 187 42.02 33.50 11.78
CA LYS A 187 40.67 33.84 12.26
C LYS A 187 39.61 33.44 11.22
N ILE A 188 38.46 32.97 11.67
CA ILE A 188 37.28 32.71 10.82
C ILE A 188 36.29 33.86 11.06
N CYS A 189 35.70 34.41 9.99
CA CYS A 189 34.71 35.49 10.13
C CYS A 189 33.36 34.96 10.62
N ASP A 190 32.56 35.83 11.25
CA ASP A 190 31.26 35.48 11.85
C ASP A 190 30.30 34.85 10.83
N GLU A 191 30.29 35.33 9.58
CA GLU A 191 29.48 34.74 8.51
C GLU A 191 29.85 33.27 8.23
N CYS A 192 31.14 32.94 8.25
CA CYS A 192 31.60 31.56 8.04
C CYS A 192 31.31 30.67 9.26
N ILE A 193 31.40 31.22 10.47
CA ILE A 193 31.02 30.53 11.72
C ILE A 193 29.51 30.22 11.71
N ILE A 194 28.67 31.21 11.37
CA ILE A 194 27.22 31.03 11.26
C ILE A 194 26.87 30.00 10.18
N ARG A 195 27.60 30.00 9.05
CA ARG A 195 27.41 29.01 7.98
C ARG A 195 27.73 27.59 8.46
N GLU A 196 28.79 27.40 9.25
CA GLU A 196 29.10 26.10 9.88
C GLU A 196 28.04 25.66 10.88
N ILE A 197 27.60 26.56 11.77
CA ILE A 197 26.53 26.26 12.73
C ILE A 197 25.24 25.88 12.02
N ASN A 198 24.92 26.53 10.90
CA ASN A 198 23.76 26.18 10.09
C ASN A 198 23.92 24.83 9.38
N ILE A 199 25.13 24.49 8.92
CA ILE A 199 25.45 23.18 8.33
C ILE A 199 25.35 22.07 9.38
N GLU A 200 25.88 22.27 10.59
CA GLU A 200 25.74 21.33 11.72
C GLU A 200 24.28 21.15 12.15
N LYS A 201 23.49 22.22 12.19
CA LYS A 201 22.04 22.13 12.47
C LYS A 201 21.25 21.41 11.37
N THR A 202 21.69 21.43 10.11
CA THR A 202 21.09 20.60 9.05
C THR A 202 21.50 19.13 9.15
N LEU A 203 22.65 18.81 9.76
CA LEU A 203 23.14 17.44 9.95
C LEU A 203 22.45 16.71 11.13
N GLU A 204 21.83 17.43 12.08
CA GLU A 204 21.08 16.82 13.21
C GLU A 204 19.65 16.38 12.86
N LYS A 205 19.06 16.87 11.76
CA LYS A 205 17.68 16.52 11.37
C LYS A 205 17.59 15.13 10.76
N GLY A 206 16.53 14.38 11.09
CA GLY A 206 16.20 13.10 10.46
C GLY A 206 16.08 13.20 8.93
N ILE A 207 16.53 12.17 8.20
CA ILE A 207 16.53 12.12 6.72
C ILE A 207 15.54 11.05 6.25
N ILE A 208 14.78 11.37 5.20
CA ILE A 208 13.97 10.40 4.45
C ILE A 208 14.76 9.97 3.21
N TYR A 209 15.25 8.73 3.19
CA TYR A 209 15.89 8.13 2.03
C TYR A 209 14.83 7.48 1.15
N PHE A 210 14.59 8.03 -0.04
CA PHE A 210 13.55 7.54 -0.96
C PHE A 210 14.18 6.80 -2.14
N ASN A 211 13.89 5.50 -2.25
CA ASN A 211 14.52 4.60 -3.20
C ASN A 211 13.50 3.96 -4.15
N GLN A 212 13.51 4.39 -5.41
CA GLN A 212 12.76 3.75 -6.48
C GLN A 212 13.58 2.60 -7.07
N ARG A 213 12.96 1.42 -7.19
CA ARG A 213 13.54 0.21 -7.80
C ARG A 213 12.52 -0.44 -8.75
N GLY A 214 12.99 -1.29 -9.65
CA GLY A 214 12.15 -2.04 -10.59
C GLY A 214 11.57 -3.33 -10.01
N ALA A 215 10.69 -3.97 -10.79
CA ALA A 215 10.06 -5.22 -10.39
C ALA A 215 11.04 -6.38 -10.39
N GLY A 216 11.14 -7.08 -9.25
CA GLY A 216 12.02 -8.23 -9.12
C GLY A 216 13.50 -7.87 -8.94
N CYS A 217 13.86 -6.60 -8.70
CA CYS A 217 15.24 -6.18 -8.44
C CYS A 217 15.84 -6.65 -7.10
N GLY A 218 15.06 -7.33 -6.25
CA GLY A 218 15.52 -7.74 -4.91
C GLY A 218 15.43 -6.62 -3.88
N LYS A 219 14.36 -5.80 -3.89
CA LYS A 219 14.15 -4.68 -2.94
C LYS A 219 14.29 -5.11 -1.48
N THR A 220 13.60 -6.18 -1.07
CA THR A 220 13.66 -6.71 0.29
C THR A 220 15.09 -7.19 0.63
N TYR A 221 15.75 -7.87 -0.32
CA TYR A 221 17.15 -8.28 -0.19
C TYR A 221 18.07 -7.07 0.05
N GLU A 222 17.97 -6.05 -0.81
CA GLU A 222 18.73 -4.79 -0.72
C GLU A 222 18.49 -4.09 0.62
N SER A 223 17.22 -4.03 1.08
CA SER A 223 16.85 -3.36 2.32
C SER A 223 17.48 -4.00 3.56
N ILE A 224 17.65 -5.33 3.57
CA ILE A 224 18.32 -6.06 4.66
C ILE A 224 19.83 -5.83 4.62
N GLN A 225 20.41 -5.81 3.41
CA GLN A 225 21.83 -5.57 3.20
C GLN A 225 22.28 -4.16 3.62
N LEU A 226 21.37 -3.19 3.75
CA LEU A 226 21.66 -1.84 4.28
C LEU A 226 22.37 -1.88 5.64
N ILE A 227 22.06 -2.86 6.48
CA ILE A 227 22.64 -3.01 7.82
C ILE A 227 24.17 -3.11 7.76
N GLN A 228 24.72 -3.66 6.67
CA GLN A 228 26.16 -3.92 6.53
C GLN A 228 26.85 -3.22 5.35
N MET A 229 26.12 -2.95 4.26
CA MET A 229 26.73 -2.40 3.05
C MET A 229 26.83 -0.87 3.07
N ASP A 230 25.97 -0.20 3.84
CA ASP A 230 25.88 1.25 3.85
C ASP A 230 26.42 1.82 5.17
N LYS A 231 27.57 2.48 5.10
CA LYS A 231 28.24 3.09 6.26
C LYS A 231 27.35 4.06 7.05
N ARG A 232 26.31 4.63 6.45
CA ARG A 232 25.34 5.51 7.13
C ARG A 232 24.49 4.75 8.15
N PHE A 233 24.29 3.45 7.94
CA PHE A 233 23.37 2.63 8.72
C PHE A 233 24.06 1.63 9.64
N ILE A 234 25.34 1.28 9.42
CA ILE A 234 26.10 0.31 10.26
C ILE A 234 26.04 0.63 11.76
N GLU A 235 26.07 1.91 12.13
CA GLU A 235 26.08 2.38 13.54
C GLU A 235 24.69 2.44 14.21
N LYS A 236 23.61 2.07 13.50
CA LYS A 236 22.25 2.08 14.07
C LYS A 236 22.09 0.93 15.07
N GLU A 237 21.39 1.23 16.17
CA GLU A 237 21.12 0.29 17.27
C GLU A 237 19.75 -0.42 17.11
N THR A 238 18.83 0.16 16.33
CA THR A 238 17.48 -0.40 16.15
C THR A 238 17.00 -0.25 14.72
N TYR A 239 16.55 -1.35 14.13
CA TYR A 239 15.99 -1.42 12.78
C TYR A 239 14.53 -1.86 12.85
N ILE A 240 13.63 -1.06 12.28
CA ILE A 240 12.19 -1.35 12.26
C ILE A 240 11.74 -1.51 10.80
N TYR A 241 11.52 -2.75 10.38
CA TYR A 241 10.96 -3.07 9.06
C TYR A 241 9.44 -3.04 9.12
N LEU A 242 8.84 -2.22 8.26
CA LEU A 242 7.42 -1.98 8.15
C LEU A 242 6.93 -2.31 6.74
N THR A 243 5.80 -2.98 6.67
CA THR A 243 5.07 -3.25 5.42
C THR A 243 3.56 -3.14 5.66
N LYS A 244 2.76 -2.92 4.61
CA LYS A 244 1.30 -2.86 4.73
C LYS A 244 0.68 -4.24 5.01
N MET A 245 1.14 -5.28 4.33
CA MET A 245 0.49 -6.60 4.37
C MET A 245 1.09 -7.52 5.45
N HIS A 246 0.22 -8.29 6.14
CA HIS A 246 0.68 -9.29 7.11
C HIS A 246 1.51 -10.43 6.47
N SER A 247 1.29 -10.78 5.21
CA SER A 247 2.09 -11.80 4.51
C SER A 247 3.50 -11.29 4.16
N ALA A 248 3.64 -10.01 3.84
CA ALA A 248 4.92 -9.41 3.46
C ALA A 248 5.92 -9.36 4.63
N LYS A 249 5.44 -9.25 5.88
CA LYS A 249 6.32 -9.27 7.07
C LYS A 249 7.10 -10.58 7.17
N GLU A 250 6.48 -11.68 6.73
CA GLU A 250 7.09 -13.01 6.74
C GLU A 250 8.08 -13.17 5.58
N VAL A 251 7.81 -12.55 4.43
CA VAL A 251 8.79 -12.47 3.33
C VAL A 251 10.07 -11.79 3.81
N ILE A 252 9.97 -10.66 4.52
CA ILE A 252 11.14 -9.96 5.10
C ILE A 252 11.87 -10.86 6.11
N TYR A 253 11.15 -11.56 6.98
CA TYR A 253 11.73 -12.46 7.97
C TYR A 253 12.45 -13.66 7.33
N ASN A 254 11.83 -14.31 6.36
CA ASN A 254 12.41 -15.46 5.66
C ASN A 254 13.62 -15.03 4.82
N GLU A 255 13.55 -13.89 4.15
CA GLU A 255 14.68 -13.33 3.40
C GLU A 255 15.88 -13.06 4.33
N LEU A 256 15.65 -12.50 5.52
CA LEU A 256 16.71 -12.28 6.52
C LEU A 256 17.38 -13.59 6.93
N LYS A 257 16.58 -14.63 7.19
CA LYS A 257 17.08 -15.98 7.52
C LYS A 257 17.84 -16.63 6.37
N GLU A 258 17.32 -16.56 5.14
CA GLU A 258 17.99 -17.12 3.97
C GLU A 258 19.36 -16.47 3.73
N GLN A 259 19.47 -15.15 3.94
CA GLN A 259 20.74 -14.45 3.83
C GLN A 259 21.72 -14.83 4.94
N GLU A 260 21.25 -15.04 6.16
CA GLU A 260 22.06 -15.57 7.26
C GLU A 260 22.59 -16.98 6.94
N GLU A 261 21.71 -17.90 6.53
CA GLU A 261 22.06 -19.28 6.18
C GLU A 261 23.07 -19.36 5.04
N ARG A 262 23.01 -18.42 4.09
CA ARG A 262 23.97 -18.30 2.97
C ARG A 262 25.29 -17.62 3.35
N GLY A 263 25.44 -17.16 4.60
CA GLY A 263 26.63 -16.41 5.03
C GLY A 263 26.74 -15.04 4.34
N GLN A 264 25.60 -14.41 4.04
CA GLN A 264 25.54 -13.09 3.39
C GLN A 264 25.36 -11.94 4.37
N LEU A 265 25.22 -12.21 5.68
CA LEU A 265 25.11 -11.23 6.76
C LEU A 265 26.32 -11.30 7.71
N ASN A 266 27.51 -11.05 7.17
CA ASN A 266 28.78 -11.36 7.82
C ASN A 266 29.02 -10.60 9.13
N ILE A 267 28.49 -9.38 9.24
CA ILE A 267 28.66 -8.55 10.44
C ILE A 267 27.66 -8.89 11.54
N LEU A 268 26.66 -9.74 11.27
CA LEU A 268 25.61 -10.06 12.24
C LEU A 268 25.87 -11.43 12.87
N GLU A 269 25.66 -11.50 14.18
CA GLU A 269 25.53 -12.75 14.93
C GLU A 269 24.17 -12.76 15.61
N ILE A 270 23.27 -13.66 15.23
CA ILE A 270 21.96 -13.73 15.87
C ILE A 270 22.11 -14.34 17.27
N VAL A 271 21.69 -13.58 18.28
CA VAL A 271 21.82 -13.94 19.71
C VAL A 271 20.54 -14.60 20.21
N GLU A 272 19.38 -14.00 19.90
CA GLU A 272 18.07 -14.52 20.30
C GLU A 272 17.02 -14.31 19.20
N ASN A 273 16.22 -15.36 18.96
CA ASN A 273 15.02 -15.33 18.11
C ASN A 273 13.78 -15.45 18.98
N ASP A 274 13.09 -14.34 19.21
CA ASP A 274 11.84 -14.34 19.96
C ASP A 274 10.70 -14.70 18.98
N ASN A 275 10.23 -15.93 19.05
CA ASN A 275 9.20 -16.44 18.14
C ASN A 275 7.86 -15.71 18.37
N ASN A 276 7.50 -14.82 17.44
CA ASN A 276 6.17 -14.26 17.18
C ASN A 276 5.34 -13.92 18.44
N THR A 277 5.95 -13.24 19.41
CA THR A 277 5.25 -12.70 20.58
C THR A 277 4.46 -11.45 20.18
N GLY A 278 3.27 -11.64 19.59
CA GLY A 278 2.30 -10.55 19.40
C GLY A 278 1.99 -10.11 17.96
N LYS A 279 2.25 -10.94 16.94
CA LYS A 279 2.08 -10.66 15.49
C LYS A 279 3.26 -9.92 14.82
N GLN A 280 4.31 -9.57 15.56
CA GLN A 280 5.58 -9.03 15.04
C GLN A 280 6.72 -10.04 15.24
N TYR A 281 7.79 -9.91 14.44
CA TYR A 281 9.05 -10.62 14.67
C TYR A 281 10.04 -9.71 15.37
N LYS A 282 10.80 -10.28 16.30
CA LYS A 282 11.86 -9.61 17.05
C LYS A 282 13.11 -10.48 17.03
N ILE A 283 14.22 -9.87 16.63
CA ILE A 283 15.51 -10.54 16.51
C ILE A 283 16.54 -9.65 17.22
N SER A 284 17.28 -10.23 18.16
CA SER A 284 18.43 -9.58 18.79
C SER A 284 19.70 -10.11 18.15
N CYS A 285 20.54 -9.22 17.64
CA CYS A 285 21.82 -9.59 17.02
C CYS A 285 22.98 -8.82 17.66
N LEU A 286 24.18 -9.37 17.62
CA LEU A 286 25.42 -8.65 17.87
C LEU A 286 26.00 -8.19 16.53
N ASN A 287 26.26 -6.90 16.38
CA ASN A 287 27.03 -6.39 15.26
C ASN A 287 28.53 -6.57 15.57
N LYS A 288 29.19 -7.48 14.85
CA LYS A 288 30.61 -7.83 15.02
C LYS A 288 31.57 -6.70 14.68
N GLU A 289 31.16 -5.76 13.83
CA GLU A 289 31.99 -4.62 13.45
C GLU A 289 31.98 -3.53 14.52
N THR A 290 30.81 -3.23 15.09
CA THR A 290 30.67 -2.18 16.12
C THR A 290 30.70 -2.71 17.55
N ASN A 291 30.65 -4.03 17.73
CA ASN A 291 30.50 -4.74 19.01
C ASN A 291 29.29 -4.26 19.85
N LYS A 292 28.21 -3.86 19.17
CA LYS A 292 26.96 -3.39 19.79
C LYS A 292 25.83 -4.40 19.59
N GLU A 293 24.97 -4.50 20.59
CA GLU A 293 23.70 -5.22 20.43
C GLU A 293 22.77 -4.38 19.55
N ILE A 294 22.20 -5.01 18.53
CA ILE A 294 21.21 -4.43 17.64
C ILE A 294 19.88 -5.17 17.78
N ILE A 295 18.79 -4.42 17.62
CA ILE A 295 17.43 -4.97 17.65
C ILE A 295 16.79 -4.80 16.28
N ILE A 296 16.30 -5.89 15.70
CA ILE A 296 15.51 -5.88 14.46
C ILE A 296 14.06 -6.22 14.81
N ILE A 297 13.14 -5.34 14.44
CA ILE A 297 11.69 -5.51 14.61
C ILE A 297 11.04 -5.53 13.23
N ILE A 298 10.24 -6.55 12.93
CA ILE A 298 9.49 -6.66 11.67
C ILE A 298 8.00 -6.68 11.99
N GLY A 299 7.24 -5.71 11.48
CA GLY A 299 5.82 -5.58 11.76
C GLY A 299 5.04 -4.88 10.64
N THR A 300 3.75 -4.63 10.88
CA THR A 300 2.93 -3.89 9.93
C THR A 300 2.92 -2.40 10.25
N ILE A 301 2.89 -1.58 9.20
CA ILE A 301 2.88 -0.11 9.32
C ILE A 301 1.68 0.40 10.13
N ASP A 302 0.52 -0.25 9.99
CA ASP A 302 -0.69 0.08 10.72
C ASP A 302 -0.53 -0.19 12.23
N SER A 303 0.13 -1.29 12.60
CA SER A 303 0.42 -1.61 14.00
C SER A 303 1.43 -0.63 14.62
N PHE A 304 2.39 -0.17 13.83
CA PHE A 304 3.37 0.84 14.23
C PHE A 304 2.71 2.21 14.43
N ASN A 305 1.91 2.67 13.46
CA ASN A 305 1.17 3.93 13.56
C ASN A 305 0.22 3.94 14.77
N TYR A 306 -0.45 2.83 15.05
CA TYR A 306 -1.29 2.69 16.25
C TYR A 306 -0.48 2.78 17.57
N ALA A 307 0.78 2.36 17.57
CA ALA A 307 1.66 2.49 18.73
C ALA A 307 2.18 3.93 18.92
N ILE A 308 2.23 4.72 17.85
CA ILE A 308 2.76 6.09 17.86
C ILE A 308 1.68 7.14 18.14
N VAL A 309 0.47 6.97 17.64
CA VAL A 309 -0.57 8.02 17.67
C VAL A 309 -1.05 8.36 19.08
N ASP A 310 -1.39 9.63 19.32
CA ASP A 310 -2.19 10.02 20.49
C ASP A 310 -3.64 9.51 20.32
N LYS A 311 -3.94 8.40 21.00
CA LYS A 311 -5.23 7.71 20.92
C LYS A 311 -6.41 8.59 21.32
N ASN A 312 -6.20 9.66 22.09
CA ASN A 312 -7.26 10.57 22.50
C ASN A 312 -7.65 11.59 21.42
N LYS A 313 -6.85 11.71 20.35
CA LYS A 313 -7.01 12.73 19.30
C LYS A 313 -7.24 12.14 17.90
N ILE A 314 -7.56 10.84 17.81
CA ILE A 314 -7.74 10.17 16.53
C ILE A 314 -8.84 10.86 15.69
N ILE A 315 -8.43 11.38 14.53
CA ILE A 315 -9.28 11.97 13.50
C ILE A 315 -10.18 10.88 12.92
N LYS A 316 -11.45 11.24 12.73
CA LYS A 316 -12.48 10.34 12.24
C LYS A 316 -12.36 10.16 10.73
N HIS A 317 -12.49 8.92 10.28
CA HIS A 317 -12.35 8.54 8.88
C HIS A 317 -13.11 7.24 8.61
N ASN A 318 -13.50 6.97 7.36
CA ASN A 318 -14.19 5.71 6.97
C ASN A 318 -13.31 4.48 7.31
N ASP A 319 -12.04 4.58 6.98
CA ASP A 319 -10.95 3.67 7.33
C ASP A 319 -10.28 4.16 8.61
N TYR A 320 -10.44 3.38 9.67
CA TYR A 320 -9.88 3.67 10.99
C TYR A 320 -8.36 3.93 10.95
N PHE A 321 -7.60 3.18 10.14
CA PHE A 321 -6.16 3.35 10.04
C PHE A 321 -5.79 4.63 9.29
N LYS A 322 -6.55 5.03 8.27
CA LYS A 322 -6.37 6.35 7.65
C LYS A 322 -6.64 7.48 8.64
N GLY A 323 -7.62 7.33 9.55
CA GLY A 323 -7.86 8.25 10.65
C GLY A 323 -6.64 8.42 11.56
N ILE A 324 -6.00 7.30 11.94
CA ILE A 324 -4.75 7.30 12.70
C ILE A 324 -3.64 8.05 11.96
N VAL A 325 -3.44 7.75 10.67
CA VAL A 325 -2.38 8.36 9.84
C VAL A 325 -2.60 9.88 9.73
N LYS A 326 -3.83 10.33 9.46
CA LYS A 326 -4.18 11.77 9.43
C LYS A 326 -3.94 12.44 10.80
N THR A 327 -4.11 11.72 11.90
CA THR A 327 -3.85 12.23 13.26
C THR A 327 -2.36 12.47 13.52
N ILE A 328 -1.52 11.51 13.10
CA ILE A 328 -0.07 11.61 13.16
C ILE A 328 0.42 12.77 12.29
N LYS A 329 -0.12 12.90 11.07
CA LYS A 329 0.14 14.04 10.16
C LYS A 329 -0.13 15.40 10.83
N ASN A 330 -1.16 15.48 11.68
CA ASN A 330 -1.49 16.71 12.41
C ASN A 330 -0.65 16.94 13.69
N GLY A 331 0.41 16.17 13.91
CA GLY A 331 1.35 16.34 15.03
C GLY A 331 0.91 15.69 16.35
N PHE A 332 -0.14 14.89 16.36
CA PHE A 332 -0.65 14.25 17.58
C PHE A 332 0.01 12.88 17.83
N LEU A 333 1.20 12.91 18.43
CA LEU A 333 2.03 11.74 18.75
C LEU A 333 1.99 11.43 20.26
N SER A 334 1.97 10.15 20.61
CA SER A 334 2.10 9.60 21.96
C SER A 334 3.55 9.19 22.27
N THR A 335 4.53 9.98 21.85
CA THR A 335 5.96 9.73 22.10
C THR A 335 6.42 10.50 23.35
N LYS A 336 6.58 9.82 24.49
CA LYS A 336 7.23 10.42 25.66
C LYS A 336 8.74 10.22 25.53
N ASP A 337 9.51 11.31 25.51
CA ASP A 337 10.98 11.28 25.32
C ASP A 337 11.41 10.51 24.05
N SER A 338 10.63 10.63 22.97
CA SER A 338 10.80 9.89 21.71
C SER A 338 10.76 8.36 21.84
N LYS A 339 10.29 7.80 22.96
CA LYS A 339 10.11 6.35 23.13
C LYS A 339 8.67 5.94 22.85
N ILE A 340 8.51 4.72 22.31
CA ILE A 340 7.21 4.12 22.02
C ILE A 340 7.15 2.71 22.59
N ASN A 341 5.97 2.24 22.99
CA ASN A 341 5.78 0.83 23.34
C ASN A 341 5.39 0.04 22.09
N TYR A 342 6.33 -0.72 21.52
CA TYR A 342 6.13 -1.47 20.29
C TYR A 342 6.84 -2.83 20.35
N ALA A 343 6.17 -3.89 19.91
CA ALA A 343 6.65 -5.29 19.98
C ALA A 343 7.14 -5.71 21.39
N GLY A 344 6.48 -5.23 22.45
CA GLY A 344 6.86 -5.52 23.84
C GLY A 344 8.16 -4.85 24.31
N LYS A 345 8.66 -3.87 23.55
CA LYS A 345 9.88 -3.09 23.83
C LYS A 345 9.57 -1.59 23.85
N ASN A 346 10.55 -0.82 24.34
CA ASN A 346 10.50 0.64 24.34
C ASN A 346 11.57 1.25 23.40
N PRO A 347 11.53 0.99 22.07
CA PRO A 347 12.51 1.58 21.15
C PRO A 347 12.48 3.11 21.23
N SER A 348 13.67 3.72 21.18
CA SER A 348 13.82 5.16 21.10
C SER A 348 13.84 5.57 19.63
N LEU A 349 12.83 6.32 19.21
CA LEU A 349 12.76 6.89 17.87
C LEU A 349 13.71 8.09 17.81
N ASN A 350 14.93 7.90 17.38
CA ASN A 350 15.93 8.97 17.23
C ASN A 350 16.94 8.58 16.15
N LYS A 351 18.02 9.33 16.01
CA LYS A 351 19.08 9.07 15.02
C LYS A 351 19.78 7.71 15.13
N LYS A 352 19.63 6.97 16.24
CA LYS A 352 20.16 5.60 16.39
C LYS A 352 19.20 4.54 15.87
N CYS A 353 17.96 4.93 15.51
CA CYS A 353 16.97 4.05 14.92
C CYS A 353 16.84 4.33 13.42
N LEU A 354 16.61 3.27 12.63
CA LEU A 354 16.25 3.33 11.22
C LEU A 354 14.90 2.63 11.02
N ILE A 355 13.93 3.34 10.45
CA ILE A 355 12.68 2.73 9.97
C ILE A 355 12.84 2.40 8.50
N ILE A 356 12.55 1.17 8.10
CA ILE A 356 12.55 0.72 6.71
C ILE A 356 11.11 0.45 6.32
N ILE A 357 10.60 1.15 5.31
CA ILE A 357 9.27 0.96 4.74
C ILE A 357 9.43 0.25 3.40
N ASP A 358 9.08 -1.04 3.35
CA ASP A 358 9.10 -1.86 2.12
C ASP A 358 7.73 -1.85 1.41
N GLU A 359 7.75 -1.98 0.09
CA GLU A 359 6.60 -1.87 -0.82
C GLU A 359 5.82 -0.55 -0.61
N ALA A 360 6.53 0.57 -0.48
CA ALA A 360 5.97 1.88 -0.17
C ALA A 360 4.90 2.39 -1.15
N GLN A 361 4.87 1.90 -2.39
CA GLN A 361 3.83 2.23 -3.36
C GLN A 361 2.44 1.69 -2.98
N ASP A 362 2.34 0.78 -2.00
CA ASP A 362 1.06 0.27 -1.47
C ASP A 362 0.45 1.20 -0.43
N LEU A 363 1.13 2.30 -0.10
CA LEU A 363 0.72 3.26 0.91
C LEU A 363 0.22 4.55 0.26
N GLY A 364 -0.91 5.05 0.74
CA GLY A 364 -1.43 6.36 0.35
C GLY A 364 -0.47 7.50 0.71
N GLU A 365 -0.63 8.64 0.05
CA GLU A 365 0.19 9.84 0.27
C GLU A 365 0.20 10.32 1.73
N GLU A 366 -0.90 10.12 2.45
CA GLU A 366 -1.02 10.49 3.86
C GLU A 366 0.01 9.80 4.75
N TYR A 367 0.50 8.62 4.37
CA TYR A 367 1.50 7.89 5.13
C TYR A 367 2.85 8.61 5.11
N ILE A 368 3.32 9.09 3.95
CA ILE A 368 4.63 9.77 3.92
C ILE A 368 4.59 11.11 4.66
N GLU A 369 3.46 11.82 4.64
CA GLU A 369 3.27 13.04 5.42
C GLU A 369 3.29 12.76 6.93
N ALA A 370 2.68 11.66 7.36
CA ALA A 370 2.75 11.19 8.74
C ALA A 370 4.19 10.83 9.16
N PHE A 371 4.95 10.14 8.30
CA PHE A 371 6.36 9.86 8.55
C PHE A 371 7.23 11.12 8.54
N ASN A 372 6.95 12.11 7.68
CA ASN A 372 7.57 13.43 7.74
C ASN A 372 7.35 14.09 9.11
N THR A 373 6.13 13.96 9.66
CA THR A 373 5.82 14.47 11.00
C THR A 373 6.60 13.73 12.08
N ILE A 374 6.71 12.40 11.99
CA ILE A 374 7.52 11.60 12.92
C ILE A 374 9.00 12.01 12.84
N VAL A 375 9.55 12.15 11.64
CA VAL A 375 10.95 12.56 11.38
C VAL A 375 11.24 13.93 11.99
N THR A 376 10.37 14.91 11.78
CA THR A 376 10.54 16.27 12.33
C THR A 376 10.43 16.34 13.85
N HIS A 377 9.63 15.47 14.49
CA HIS A 377 9.47 15.46 15.94
C HIS A 377 10.54 14.65 16.67
N THR A 378 11.14 13.65 16.00
CA THR A 378 12.00 12.66 16.66
C THR A 378 13.44 12.62 16.13
N ASN A 379 13.71 13.29 15.01
CA ASN A 379 14.97 13.23 14.26
C ASN A 379 15.36 11.81 13.80
N ILE A 380 14.41 10.87 13.74
CA ILE A 380 14.65 9.52 13.22
C ILE A 380 14.96 9.53 11.72
N ASP A 381 15.74 8.55 11.25
CA ASP A 381 15.92 8.31 9.82
C ASP A 381 14.91 7.28 9.30
N VAL A 382 14.37 7.55 8.10
CA VAL A 382 13.39 6.67 7.44
C VAL A 382 13.91 6.30 6.06
N TYR A 383 13.97 5.02 5.76
CA TYR A 383 14.30 4.47 4.45
C TYR A 383 13.04 3.93 3.79
N VAL A 384 12.64 4.53 2.68
CA VAL A 384 11.44 4.18 1.91
C VAL A 384 11.89 3.51 0.62
N ILE A 385 11.43 2.28 0.37
CA ILE A 385 11.74 1.53 -0.84
C ILE A 385 10.49 0.96 -1.48
N GLY A 386 10.43 1.03 -2.81
CA GLY A 386 9.28 0.55 -3.55
C GLY A 386 9.46 0.62 -5.05
N ASP A 387 8.38 0.29 -5.77
CA ASP A 387 8.31 0.35 -7.22
C ASP A 387 7.03 1.07 -7.65
N LYS A 388 7.16 2.30 -8.15
CA LYS A 388 6.07 3.08 -8.72
C LYS A 388 5.24 2.31 -9.76
N LEU A 389 5.85 1.46 -10.59
CA LEU A 389 5.13 0.61 -11.58
C LEU A 389 4.57 -0.70 -10.98
N GLN A 390 4.40 -0.76 -9.66
CA GLN A 390 3.65 -1.78 -8.93
C GLN A 390 2.60 -1.17 -8.00
N SER A 391 2.09 0.01 -8.36
CA SER A 391 1.04 0.78 -7.67
C SER A 391 -0.36 0.20 -7.96
N ILE A 392 -0.60 -1.04 -7.55
CA ILE A 392 -1.84 -1.75 -7.89
C ILE A 392 -3.05 -1.36 -7.04
N TRP A 393 -2.88 -0.65 -5.93
CA TRP A 393 -3.99 -0.25 -5.04
C TRP A 393 -4.53 1.16 -5.32
N GLY A 394 -3.80 1.97 -6.08
CA GLY A 394 -4.20 3.33 -6.42
C GLY A 394 -3.05 4.13 -7.03
N GLU A 395 -3.41 5.17 -7.80
CA GLU A 395 -2.43 6.08 -8.41
C GLU A 395 -1.83 7.07 -7.43
N HIS A 396 -2.59 7.47 -6.41
CA HIS A 396 -2.15 8.40 -5.37
C HIS A 396 -1.50 7.62 -4.23
N ASN A 397 -0.17 7.64 -4.20
CA ASN A 397 0.64 6.89 -3.25
C ASN A 397 1.94 7.65 -2.95
N ILE A 398 2.75 7.11 -2.05
CA ILE A 398 4.02 7.74 -1.64
C ILE A 398 4.92 8.10 -2.83
N HIS A 399 5.00 7.24 -3.86
CA HIS A 399 5.87 7.51 -5.01
C HIS A 399 5.36 8.67 -5.86
N THR A 400 4.07 8.69 -6.19
CA THR A 400 3.49 9.78 -6.99
C THR A 400 3.44 11.09 -6.23
N TYR A 401 3.30 11.05 -4.90
CA TYR A 401 3.35 12.25 -4.06
C TYR A 401 4.75 12.89 -4.02
N ILE A 402 5.80 12.09 -3.77
CA ILE A 402 7.18 12.58 -3.66
C ILE A 402 7.70 13.13 -5.00
N ASP A 403 7.16 12.67 -6.14
CA ASP A 403 7.56 13.18 -7.46
C ASP A 403 7.19 14.66 -7.67
N VAL A 404 6.08 15.11 -7.08
CA VAL A 404 5.54 16.46 -7.34
C VAL A 404 5.51 17.37 -6.11
N ASN A 405 5.60 16.81 -4.90
CA ASN A 405 5.57 17.56 -3.64
C ASN A 405 6.92 17.54 -2.92
N ASN A 406 7.18 18.60 -2.15
CA ASN A 406 8.29 18.66 -1.20
C ASN A 406 7.77 18.44 0.22
N LEU A 407 8.62 17.90 1.09
CA LEU A 407 8.35 17.71 2.52
C LEU A 407 9.28 18.61 3.34
N ASP A 408 8.92 18.87 4.60
CA ASP A 408 9.75 19.66 5.52
C ASP A 408 11.08 18.95 5.88
N SER A 409 11.06 17.62 5.91
CA SER A 409 12.24 16.79 6.10
C SER A 409 13.08 16.72 4.82
N HIS A 410 14.40 16.63 4.98
CA HIS A 410 15.30 16.41 3.85
C HIS A 410 15.04 15.03 3.23
N ILE A 411 14.80 15.00 1.92
CA ILE A 411 14.59 13.77 1.15
C ILE A 411 15.82 13.50 0.27
N GLU A 412 16.48 12.38 0.47
CA GLU A 412 17.53 11.90 -0.42
C GLU A 412 16.93 10.89 -1.40
N LYS A 413 16.79 11.28 -2.68
CA LYS A 413 16.21 10.43 -3.73
C LYS A 413 17.29 9.63 -4.43
N SER A 414 17.07 8.34 -4.64
CA SER A 414 17.94 7.47 -5.43
C SER A 414 17.13 6.57 -6.36
N ASN A 415 17.48 6.62 -7.65
CA ASN A 415 16.97 5.70 -8.66
C ASN A 415 18.04 4.65 -8.93
N GLY A 416 17.73 3.39 -8.60
CA GLY A 416 18.65 2.28 -8.81
C GLY A 416 18.66 1.82 -10.27
N ILE A 417 19.64 0.99 -10.61
CA ILE A 417 19.66 0.28 -11.89
C ILE A 417 18.50 -0.72 -11.91
N ASN A 418 17.77 -0.79 -13.02
CA ASN A 418 16.69 -1.77 -13.20
C ASN A 418 17.26 -3.15 -13.59
N LYS A 419 18.02 -3.74 -12.64
CA LYS A 419 18.55 -5.10 -12.70
C LYS A 419 17.55 -6.06 -12.09
N VAL A 420 17.00 -6.98 -12.87
CA VAL A 420 16.03 -7.95 -12.37
C VAL A 420 16.73 -9.18 -11.81
N MET A 421 16.47 -9.50 -10.54
CA MET A 421 17.01 -10.67 -9.84
C MET A 421 16.05 -11.87 -9.85
N ARG A 422 14.84 -11.70 -10.40
CA ARG A 422 13.77 -12.71 -10.34
C ARG A 422 13.71 -13.65 -11.52
N PHE A 423 13.75 -13.14 -12.76
CA PHE A 423 13.74 -13.98 -13.95
C PHE A 423 15.15 -14.18 -14.50
N HIS A 424 15.41 -15.37 -15.03
CA HIS A 424 16.77 -15.85 -15.31
C HIS A 424 17.03 -16.05 -16.81
N ASN A 425 16.28 -15.36 -17.66
CA ASN A 425 16.41 -15.43 -19.12
C ASN A 425 16.33 -14.02 -19.72
N LYS A 426 17.31 -13.66 -20.55
CA LYS A 426 17.46 -12.33 -21.16
C LYS A 426 16.31 -11.95 -22.10
N HIS A 427 15.61 -12.91 -22.71
CA HIS A 427 14.46 -12.62 -23.57
C HIS A 427 13.32 -11.91 -22.83
N PHE A 428 13.20 -12.09 -21.51
CA PHE A 428 12.20 -11.37 -20.73
C PHE A 428 12.47 -9.86 -20.63
N ILE A 429 13.72 -9.41 -20.79
CA ILE A 429 14.07 -7.99 -20.75
C ILE A 429 13.31 -7.26 -21.87
N ASN A 430 13.50 -7.70 -23.12
CA ASN A 430 12.84 -7.11 -24.27
C ASN A 430 11.33 -7.29 -24.20
N PHE A 431 10.87 -8.49 -23.83
CA PHE A 431 9.45 -8.78 -23.69
C PHE A 431 8.72 -7.82 -22.74
N VAL A 432 9.28 -7.57 -21.54
CA VAL A 432 8.64 -6.66 -20.57
C VAL A 432 8.77 -5.21 -21.02
N ASN A 433 9.93 -4.79 -21.52
CA ASN A 433 10.16 -3.42 -22.01
C ASN A 433 9.26 -3.07 -23.20
N ASP A 434 8.92 -4.02 -24.06
CA ASP A 434 8.01 -3.81 -25.22
C ASP A 434 6.54 -3.67 -24.80
N VAL A 435 6.16 -4.29 -23.68
CA VAL A 435 4.76 -4.32 -23.18
C VAL A 435 4.49 -3.18 -22.18
N ILE A 436 5.48 -2.81 -21.37
CA ILE A 436 5.35 -1.84 -20.26
C ILE A 436 6.02 -0.51 -20.62
N PRO A 437 5.28 0.63 -20.58
CA PRO A 437 5.82 1.93 -20.97
C PRO A 437 6.58 2.60 -19.80
N PHE A 438 7.82 2.15 -19.51
CA PHE A 438 8.65 2.71 -18.44
C PHE A 438 8.89 4.23 -18.56
N ASP A 439 9.23 4.70 -19.77
CA ASP A 439 9.55 6.10 -20.05
C ASP A 439 8.38 7.04 -19.72
N LYS A 440 7.14 6.59 -19.90
CA LYS A 440 5.92 7.35 -19.58
C LYS A 440 5.88 7.80 -18.11
N TYR A 441 6.51 7.04 -17.22
CA TYR A 441 6.51 7.30 -15.77
C TYR A 441 7.85 7.82 -15.24
N GLY A 442 8.79 8.14 -16.14
CA GLY A 442 10.13 8.60 -15.80
C GLY A 442 10.99 7.51 -15.16
N LEU A 443 10.73 6.24 -15.48
CA LEU A 443 11.43 5.09 -14.91
C LEU A 443 12.36 4.46 -15.94
N PRO A 444 13.53 3.93 -15.53
CA PRO A 444 14.41 3.23 -16.45
C PRO A 444 13.79 1.88 -16.88
N PRO A 445 13.88 1.51 -18.17
CA PRO A 445 13.53 0.16 -18.63
C PRO A 445 14.46 -0.88 -17.99
N ILE A 446 14.10 -2.16 -18.05
CA ILE A 446 14.95 -3.24 -17.55
C ILE A 446 16.22 -3.30 -18.40
N THR A 447 17.39 -3.32 -17.75
CA THR A 447 18.69 -3.30 -18.44
C THR A 447 19.44 -4.62 -18.34
N GLU A 448 19.28 -5.35 -17.23
CA GLU A 448 20.02 -6.57 -16.97
C GLU A 448 19.25 -7.54 -16.06
N ILE A 449 19.74 -8.78 -16.00
CA ILE A 449 19.31 -9.81 -15.05
C ILE A 449 20.49 -10.17 -14.13
N CYS A 450 20.26 -11.02 -13.11
CA CYS A 450 21.35 -11.49 -12.25
C CYS A 450 22.50 -12.16 -13.05
N ASP A 451 23.70 -12.12 -12.50
CA ASP A 451 24.95 -12.44 -13.22
C ASP A 451 25.22 -13.96 -13.34
N GLY A 452 24.20 -14.80 -13.12
CA GLY A 452 24.32 -16.26 -13.12
C GLY A 452 24.79 -16.87 -11.79
N CYS A 453 25.24 -16.07 -10.83
CA CYS A 453 25.57 -16.49 -9.46
C CYS A 453 24.30 -16.73 -8.61
N CYS A 454 23.36 -17.51 -9.12
CA CYS A 454 22.11 -17.85 -8.44
C CYS A 454 21.84 -19.37 -8.56
N LYS A 455 20.79 -19.85 -7.90
CA LYS A 455 20.42 -21.27 -7.93
C LYS A 455 19.81 -21.77 -9.25
N TYR A 456 19.63 -20.89 -10.23
CA TYR A 456 18.96 -21.20 -11.48
C TYR A 456 19.93 -21.17 -12.66
N ASN A 457 19.79 -22.12 -13.58
CA ASN A 457 20.50 -22.08 -14.86
C ASN A 457 19.90 -21.03 -15.80
N HIS A 458 20.73 -20.21 -16.43
CA HIS A 458 20.29 -19.18 -17.36
C HIS A 458 20.20 -19.75 -18.80
N GLU A 459 19.02 -20.23 -19.19
CA GLU A 459 18.75 -20.83 -20.51
C GLU A 459 18.46 -19.76 -21.58
N ASN A 460 19.43 -18.87 -21.84
CA ASN A 460 19.22 -17.71 -22.73
C ASN A 460 19.02 -18.05 -24.22
N ASP A 461 19.23 -19.30 -24.63
CA ASP A 461 19.06 -19.73 -26.02
C ASP A 461 17.62 -20.14 -26.35
N ILE A 462 16.74 -20.17 -25.36
CA ILE A 462 15.33 -20.59 -25.49
C ILE A 462 14.42 -19.39 -25.21
N ILE A 463 13.35 -19.26 -25.99
CA ILE A 463 12.29 -18.28 -25.70
C ILE A 463 11.47 -18.77 -24.49
N PRO A 464 11.48 -18.04 -23.36
CA PRO A 464 10.92 -18.51 -22.10
C PRO A 464 9.42 -18.16 -21.94
N TYR A 465 8.79 -17.60 -22.97
CA TYR A 465 7.38 -17.23 -22.95
C TYR A 465 6.61 -17.78 -24.13
N ASN A 466 5.33 -18.06 -23.91
CA ASN A 466 4.41 -18.53 -24.93
C ASN A 466 3.11 -17.71 -24.89
N LEU A 467 2.78 -17.11 -26.04
CA LEU A 467 1.51 -16.43 -26.25
C LEU A 467 0.58 -17.40 -26.98
N PHE A 468 -0.58 -17.68 -26.40
CA PHE A 468 -1.56 -18.57 -27.02
C PHE A 468 -2.95 -17.96 -26.99
N GLU A 469 -3.73 -18.27 -28.03
CA GLU A 469 -5.10 -17.80 -28.14
C GLU A 469 -5.99 -18.53 -27.12
N ILE A 470 -6.72 -17.73 -26.33
CA ILE A 470 -7.86 -18.17 -25.54
C ILE A 470 -9.11 -17.60 -26.17
N GLU A 471 -9.94 -18.53 -26.60
CA GLU A 471 -11.23 -18.27 -27.17
C GLU A 471 -12.16 -17.62 -26.12
N LYS A 472 -12.70 -16.42 -26.39
CA LYS A 472 -13.49 -15.61 -25.44
C LYS A 472 -14.73 -16.35 -24.94
N ILE A 473 -14.90 -16.46 -23.62
CA ILE A 473 -16.03 -17.15 -22.99
C ILE A 473 -17.08 -16.12 -22.55
N TYR A 474 -18.22 -16.04 -23.25
CA TYR A 474 -19.28 -15.09 -22.90
C TYR A 474 -20.12 -15.56 -21.70
N ALA A 475 -20.66 -14.60 -20.93
CA ALA A 475 -21.63 -14.89 -19.89
C ALA A 475 -22.90 -15.53 -20.50
N GLY A 476 -23.10 -16.82 -20.25
CA GLY A 476 -24.16 -17.63 -20.85
C GLY A 476 -23.80 -18.29 -22.19
N GLU A 477 -22.50 -18.44 -22.50
CA GLU A 477 -22.03 -19.31 -23.60
C GLU A 477 -22.07 -20.79 -23.17
N TYR A 478 -22.74 -21.62 -23.98
CA TYR A 478 -22.90 -23.05 -23.73
C TYR A 478 -21.97 -23.93 -24.57
N ASN A 479 -21.04 -23.33 -25.31
CA ASN A 479 -20.07 -24.06 -26.13
C ASN A 479 -19.02 -24.71 -25.23
N TYR A 480 -19.30 -25.95 -24.83
CA TYR A 480 -18.49 -26.75 -23.91
C TYR A 480 -17.08 -27.03 -24.46
N ASP A 481 -17.00 -27.45 -25.73
CA ASP A 481 -15.73 -27.89 -26.33
C ASP A 481 -14.71 -26.76 -26.33
N LYS A 482 -15.17 -25.52 -26.53
CA LYS A 482 -14.33 -24.31 -26.49
C LYS A 482 -13.59 -24.12 -25.15
N ILE A 483 -14.30 -24.24 -24.02
CA ILE A 483 -13.71 -24.06 -22.69
C ILE A 483 -12.77 -25.22 -22.37
N ASP A 484 -13.21 -26.44 -22.64
CA ASP A 484 -12.45 -27.67 -22.40
C ASP A 484 -11.14 -27.64 -23.20
N ASN A 485 -11.19 -27.27 -24.47
CA ASN A 485 -10.02 -27.11 -25.33
C ASN A 485 -9.02 -26.09 -24.77
N ASN A 486 -9.49 -24.97 -24.22
CA ASN A 486 -8.61 -23.98 -23.58
C ASN A 486 -7.94 -24.55 -22.33
N ILE A 487 -8.66 -25.32 -21.52
CA ILE A 487 -8.11 -25.94 -20.30
C ILE A 487 -7.11 -27.05 -20.66
N GLU A 488 -7.43 -27.92 -21.62
CA GLU A 488 -6.52 -29.00 -22.05
C GLU A 488 -5.23 -28.45 -22.68
N LYS A 489 -5.28 -27.32 -23.40
CA LYS A 489 -4.07 -26.59 -23.83
C LYS A 489 -3.18 -26.21 -22.64
N ILE A 490 -3.76 -25.67 -21.57
CA ILE A 490 -3.03 -25.30 -20.34
C ILE A 490 -2.40 -26.53 -19.69
N ILE A 491 -3.16 -27.63 -19.57
CA ILE A 491 -2.65 -28.90 -19.01
C ILE A 491 -1.48 -29.45 -19.84
N SER A 492 -1.56 -29.38 -21.18
CA SER A 492 -0.47 -29.79 -22.07
C SER A 492 0.81 -28.98 -21.86
N PHE A 493 0.70 -27.65 -21.66
CA PHE A 493 1.86 -26.82 -21.33
C PHE A 493 2.46 -27.19 -19.97
N MET A 494 1.62 -27.42 -18.95
CA MET A 494 2.10 -27.90 -17.65
C MET A 494 2.86 -29.23 -17.76
N ASP A 495 2.29 -30.21 -18.48
CA ASP A 495 2.90 -31.54 -18.60
C ASP A 495 4.25 -31.49 -19.35
N THR A 496 4.38 -30.57 -20.31
CA THR A 496 5.65 -30.29 -21.01
C THR A 496 6.71 -29.77 -20.05
N GLU A 497 6.38 -28.78 -19.21
CA GLU A 497 7.27 -28.21 -18.20
C GLU A 497 7.66 -29.26 -17.14
N ILE A 498 6.71 -30.08 -16.69
CA ILE A 498 6.96 -31.16 -15.71
C ILE A 498 7.92 -32.19 -16.30
N SER A 499 7.68 -32.64 -17.54
CA SER A 499 8.51 -33.65 -18.19
C SER A 499 9.93 -33.15 -18.46
N LYS A 500 10.11 -31.83 -18.66
CA LYS A 500 11.41 -31.22 -18.93
C LYS A 500 12.22 -30.95 -17.66
N TYR A 501 11.57 -30.50 -16.58
CA TYR A 501 12.26 -29.98 -15.40
C TYR A 501 11.95 -30.73 -14.09
N ASN A 502 11.16 -31.80 -14.14
CA ASN A 502 10.72 -32.57 -12.98
C ASN A 502 9.99 -31.70 -11.94
N TYR A 503 9.22 -30.71 -12.42
CA TYR A 503 8.52 -29.77 -11.56
C TYR A 503 7.40 -30.41 -10.76
N LEU A 504 7.25 -29.91 -9.53
CA LEU A 504 6.26 -30.29 -8.53
C LEU A 504 5.09 -29.29 -8.53
N PRO A 505 3.98 -29.57 -7.83
CA PRO A 505 2.82 -28.67 -7.82
C PRO A 505 3.13 -27.22 -7.46
N ASN A 506 4.02 -26.96 -6.49
CA ASN A 506 4.41 -25.61 -6.06
C ASN A 506 5.20 -24.79 -7.08
N ASN A 507 5.63 -25.40 -8.19
CA ASN A 507 6.30 -24.71 -9.28
C ASN A 507 5.33 -24.05 -10.28
N PHE A 508 4.01 -24.16 -10.06
CA PHE A 508 2.97 -23.61 -10.93
C PHE A 508 2.09 -22.57 -10.26
N MET A 509 1.96 -21.40 -10.90
CA MET A 509 1.07 -20.32 -10.50
C MET A 509 0.20 -19.85 -11.67
N PHE A 510 -1.08 -19.62 -11.41
CA PHE A 510 -2.07 -19.11 -12.35
C PHE A 510 -2.57 -17.77 -11.85
N ILE A 511 -2.46 -16.72 -12.67
CA ILE A 511 -2.81 -15.36 -12.31
C ILE A 511 -4.01 -14.93 -13.14
N PHE A 512 -5.06 -14.49 -12.45
CA PHE A 512 -6.25 -13.88 -13.04
C PHE A 512 -6.41 -12.44 -12.54
N PRO A 513 -6.94 -11.52 -13.36
CA PRO A 513 -7.35 -10.20 -12.84
C PRO A 513 -8.45 -10.32 -11.78
N ILE A 514 -9.46 -11.16 -12.03
CA ILE A 514 -10.65 -11.33 -11.18
C ILE A 514 -10.87 -12.81 -10.89
N LEU A 515 -10.91 -13.19 -9.61
CA LEU A 515 -11.24 -14.56 -9.17
C LEU A 515 -12.67 -14.71 -8.66
N SER A 516 -13.28 -13.63 -8.15
CA SER A 516 -14.66 -13.68 -7.67
C SER A 516 -15.60 -14.08 -8.80
N ARG A 517 -16.32 -15.20 -8.61
CA ARG A 517 -17.24 -15.79 -9.60
C ARG A 517 -16.59 -16.13 -10.95
N ASN A 518 -15.28 -16.35 -10.97
CA ASN A 518 -14.58 -16.74 -12.19
C ASN A 518 -14.78 -18.23 -12.45
N THR A 519 -15.71 -18.57 -13.34
CA THR A 519 -16.02 -19.96 -13.66
C THR A 519 -14.83 -20.67 -14.30
N PHE A 520 -14.02 -19.99 -15.10
CA PHE A 520 -12.86 -20.60 -15.76
C PHE A 520 -11.81 -21.01 -14.72
N ALA A 521 -11.55 -20.16 -13.71
CA ALA A 521 -10.64 -20.49 -12.61
C ALA A 521 -11.14 -21.68 -11.76
N SER A 522 -12.43 -21.76 -11.46
CA SER A 522 -13.01 -22.90 -10.72
C SER A 522 -12.93 -24.22 -11.49
N LEU A 523 -13.15 -24.17 -12.81
CA LEU A 523 -13.02 -25.34 -13.69
C LEU A 523 -11.56 -25.78 -13.83
N LEU A 524 -10.65 -24.80 -13.94
CA LEU A 524 -9.22 -25.06 -13.99
C LEU A 524 -8.71 -25.68 -12.67
N GLU A 525 -9.21 -25.23 -11.51
CA GLU A 525 -8.90 -25.82 -10.20
C GLU A 525 -9.21 -27.32 -10.18
N THR A 526 -10.44 -27.71 -10.56
CA THR A 526 -10.85 -29.12 -10.54
C THR A 526 -10.06 -29.95 -11.55
N ARG A 527 -9.79 -29.42 -12.74
CA ARG A 527 -9.03 -30.15 -13.77
C ARG A 527 -7.56 -30.36 -13.42
N ILE A 528 -6.90 -29.34 -12.84
CA ILE A 528 -5.51 -29.46 -12.39
C ILE A 528 -5.41 -30.39 -11.18
N GLN A 529 -6.39 -30.34 -10.26
CA GLN A 529 -6.46 -31.31 -9.17
C GLN A 529 -6.53 -32.75 -9.71
N GLU A 530 -7.39 -33.00 -10.69
CA GLU A 530 -7.47 -34.31 -11.36
C GLU A 530 -6.16 -34.69 -12.06
N PHE A 531 -5.52 -33.74 -12.77
CA PHE A 531 -4.24 -33.94 -13.42
C PHE A 531 -3.16 -34.39 -12.42
N TRP A 532 -3.02 -33.69 -11.29
CA TRP A 532 -2.02 -34.04 -10.27
C TRP A 532 -2.32 -35.38 -9.60
N ILE A 533 -3.59 -35.70 -9.34
CA ILE A 533 -3.97 -37.03 -8.84
C ILE A 533 -3.47 -38.13 -9.78
N LYS A 534 -3.67 -37.97 -11.10
CA LYS A 534 -3.17 -38.91 -12.11
C LYS A 534 -1.65 -38.95 -12.16
N LYS A 535 -1.00 -37.79 -12.14
CA LYS A 535 0.48 -37.67 -12.19
C LYS A 535 1.16 -38.29 -10.97
N PHE A 536 0.61 -38.13 -9.76
CA PHE A 536 1.14 -38.75 -8.54
C PHE A 536 0.98 -40.28 -8.52
N ASN A 537 0.05 -40.83 -9.31
CA ASN A 537 -0.10 -42.27 -9.51
C ASN A 537 0.80 -42.81 -10.64
N ASP A 538 1.49 -41.95 -11.41
CA ASP A 538 2.44 -42.38 -12.44
C ASP A 538 3.73 -42.89 -11.79
N ILE A 539 4.09 -44.14 -12.12
CA ILE A 539 5.25 -44.84 -11.55
C ILE A 539 6.56 -44.08 -11.80
N ASN A 540 6.73 -43.50 -12.99
CA ASN A 540 7.95 -42.76 -13.33
C ASN A 540 8.03 -41.45 -12.54
N TYR A 541 6.89 -40.79 -12.35
CA TYR A 541 6.83 -39.54 -11.60
C TYR A 541 7.02 -39.76 -10.08
N GLN A 542 6.63 -40.92 -9.55
CA GLN A 542 6.91 -41.28 -8.15
C GLN A 542 8.40 -41.30 -7.82
N GLU A 543 9.29 -41.62 -8.78
CA GLU A 543 10.74 -41.52 -8.56
C GLU A 543 11.20 -40.08 -8.34
N ILE A 544 10.60 -39.11 -9.04
CA ILE A 544 10.84 -37.68 -8.80
C ILE A 544 10.38 -37.30 -7.38
N LEU A 545 9.19 -37.76 -6.97
CA LEU A 545 8.64 -37.46 -5.65
C LEU A 545 9.49 -38.01 -4.50
N LYS A 546 10.13 -39.18 -4.67
CA LYS A 546 11.04 -39.76 -3.65
C LYS A 546 12.27 -38.89 -3.37
N SER A 547 12.67 -38.05 -4.32
CA SER A 547 13.79 -37.12 -4.15
C SER A 547 13.41 -35.82 -3.42
N ASN A 548 12.12 -35.57 -3.19
CA ASN A 548 11.63 -34.35 -2.56
C ASN A 548 11.36 -34.56 -1.06
N ASP A 549 11.88 -33.67 -0.21
CA ASP A 549 11.74 -33.78 1.24
C ASP A 549 10.30 -33.73 1.76
N PHE A 550 9.43 -32.99 1.10
CA PHE A 550 8.04 -32.87 1.52
C PHE A 550 7.18 -34.04 1.02
N TRP A 551 7.34 -34.47 -0.23
CA TRP A 551 6.47 -35.46 -0.88
C TRP A 551 6.91 -36.91 -0.70
N LYS A 552 8.19 -37.18 -0.42
CA LYS A 552 8.73 -38.56 -0.32
C LYS A 552 7.93 -39.49 0.61
N ASP A 553 7.50 -38.99 1.77
CA ASP A 553 6.77 -39.75 2.78
C ASP A 553 5.24 -39.74 2.58
N LYS A 554 4.76 -39.12 1.49
CA LYS A 554 3.34 -38.90 1.19
C LYS A 554 2.86 -39.67 -0.05
N ILE A 555 3.73 -40.50 -0.63
CA ILE A 555 3.42 -41.32 -1.81
C ILE A 555 2.54 -42.49 -1.36
N ASN A 556 1.37 -42.65 -1.99
CA ASN A 556 0.44 -43.76 -1.75
C ASN A 556 0.00 -43.95 -0.28
N ASP A 557 0.06 -42.90 0.55
CA ASP A 557 -0.30 -42.98 1.98
C ASP A 557 -1.82 -42.93 2.23
N ASN A 558 -2.60 -42.91 1.16
CA ASN A 558 -4.07 -42.80 1.13
C ASN A 558 -4.62 -41.57 1.89
N LYS A 559 -3.83 -40.50 2.09
CA LYS A 559 -4.33 -39.26 2.68
C LYS A 559 -4.93 -38.31 1.65
N PHE A 560 -5.60 -37.29 2.17
CA PHE A 560 -6.17 -36.22 1.38
C PHE A 560 -5.11 -35.14 1.13
N TYR A 561 -4.79 -34.90 -0.13
CA TYR A 561 -3.91 -33.82 -0.55
C TYR A 561 -4.59 -32.91 -1.55
N LYS A 562 -4.52 -31.61 -1.28
CA LYS A 562 -4.92 -30.57 -2.21
C LYS A 562 -3.68 -30.12 -2.98
N TYR A 563 -3.60 -30.49 -4.25
CA TYR A 563 -2.45 -30.19 -5.12
C TYR A 563 -2.54 -28.81 -5.74
N ILE A 564 -3.73 -28.18 -5.70
CA ILE A 564 -3.97 -26.83 -6.18
C ILE A 564 -4.92 -26.06 -5.27
N TYR A 565 -4.63 -24.79 -5.03
CA TYR A 565 -5.46 -23.89 -4.24
C TYR A 565 -6.00 -22.73 -5.09
N LEU A 566 -7.33 -22.62 -5.16
CA LEU A 566 -8.01 -21.40 -5.62
C LEU A 566 -8.16 -20.41 -4.45
N HIS A 567 -7.27 -19.42 -4.42
CA HIS A 567 -7.23 -18.41 -3.37
C HIS A 567 -8.19 -17.25 -3.67
N LYS A 568 -9.43 -17.37 -3.20
CA LYS A 568 -10.44 -16.30 -3.30
C LYS A 568 -10.22 -15.29 -2.15
N SER A 569 -9.66 -14.11 -2.43
CA SER A 569 -9.66 -13.00 -1.47
C SER A 569 -11.02 -12.30 -1.46
N ASP A 570 -11.54 -11.97 -0.27
CA ASP A 570 -12.42 -10.80 -0.13
C ASP A 570 -11.59 -9.53 -0.37
N GLU A 571 -12.14 -8.55 -1.09
CA GLU A 571 -11.47 -7.25 -1.33
C GLU A 571 -10.89 -6.71 0.01
N GLY A 572 -9.56 -6.55 0.06
CA GLY A 572 -8.84 -5.97 1.20
C GLY A 572 -8.35 -6.91 2.31
N LYS A 573 -8.58 -8.24 2.25
CA LYS A 573 -8.01 -9.19 3.24
C LYS A 573 -6.77 -9.90 2.71
N SER A 574 -5.75 -10.05 3.57
CA SER A 574 -4.54 -10.81 3.25
C SER A 574 -4.82 -12.31 3.17
N ILE A 575 -4.40 -12.95 2.07
CA ILE A 575 -4.47 -14.41 1.90
C ILE A 575 -3.29 -15.08 2.62
N ASN A 576 -3.54 -16.19 3.31
CA ASN A 576 -2.50 -17.01 3.92
C ASN A 576 -1.91 -18.00 2.91
N LEU A 577 -0.79 -17.65 2.27
CA LEU A 577 -0.17 -18.50 1.24
C LEU A 577 0.57 -19.73 1.78
N LYS A 578 0.73 -19.86 3.11
CA LYS A 578 1.35 -21.03 3.76
C LYS A 578 0.58 -22.32 3.48
N GLU A 579 -0.75 -22.23 3.44
CA GLU A 579 -1.62 -23.38 3.21
C GLU A 579 -1.35 -24.05 1.86
N SER A 580 -0.84 -23.29 0.91
CA SER A 580 -0.49 -23.75 -0.44
C SER A 580 1.01 -23.70 -0.72
N GLU A 581 1.86 -23.83 0.29
CA GLU A 581 3.33 -23.82 0.12
C GLU A 581 3.81 -24.88 -0.87
N ASN A 582 3.25 -26.09 -0.78
CA ASN A 582 3.61 -27.25 -1.59
C ASN A 582 2.63 -27.54 -2.74
N ALA A 583 1.73 -26.61 -3.06
CA ALA A 583 0.65 -26.79 -4.03
C ALA A 583 0.70 -25.74 -5.15
N SER A 584 0.10 -26.05 -6.30
CA SER A 584 -0.16 -25.07 -7.36
C SER A 584 -1.10 -23.98 -6.83
N ARG A 585 -0.96 -22.76 -7.34
CA ARG A 585 -1.72 -21.60 -6.82
C ARG A 585 -2.49 -20.91 -7.93
N ILE A 586 -3.79 -20.71 -7.75
CA ILE A 586 -4.58 -19.78 -8.56
C ILE A 586 -4.79 -18.51 -7.72
N LEU A 587 -4.20 -17.41 -8.17
CA LEU A 587 -4.15 -16.12 -7.47
C LEU A 587 -4.77 -15.01 -8.32
N SER A 588 -5.26 -13.96 -7.66
CA SER A 588 -5.52 -12.69 -8.32
C SER A 588 -4.19 -11.96 -8.58
N ILE A 589 -4.19 -10.93 -9.43
CA ILE A 589 -3.01 -10.04 -9.60
C ILE A 589 -2.58 -9.45 -8.25
N TYR A 590 -3.54 -9.06 -7.39
CA TYR A 590 -3.27 -8.54 -6.06
C TYR A 590 -2.58 -9.55 -5.15
N SER A 591 -3.12 -10.77 -5.08
CA SER A 591 -2.61 -11.81 -4.19
C SER A 591 -1.30 -12.46 -4.67
N SER A 592 -0.97 -12.31 -5.96
CA SER A 592 0.32 -12.77 -6.51
C SER A 592 1.47 -11.79 -6.28
N LYS A 593 1.17 -10.53 -5.93
CA LYS A 593 2.19 -9.53 -5.62
C LYS A 593 3.12 -10.04 -4.50
N GLY A 594 4.41 -9.77 -4.64
CA GLY A 594 5.45 -10.24 -3.72
C GLY A 594 5.85 -11.71 -3.86
N ASN A 595 5.11 -12.54 -4.60
CA ASN A 595 5.40 -13.98 -4.73
C ASN A 595 5.81 -14.34 -6.16
N GLY A 596 6.93 -15.05 -6.32
CA GLY A 596 7.42 -15.50 -7.61
C GLY A 596 7.37 -17.02 -7.76
N CYS A 597 7.16 -17.52 -8.98
CA CYS A 597 7.00 -18.94 -9.28
C CYS A 597 7.81 -19.33 -10.53
N GLU A 598 8.27 -20.58 -10.61
CA GLU A 598 9.03 -21.07 -11.77
C GLU A 598 8.21 -20.94 -13.05
N VAL A 599 6.98 -21.46 -13.07
CA VAL A 599 6.07 -21.39 -14.20
C VAL A 599 4.83 -20.57 -13.84
N VAL A 600 4.54 -19.54 -14.65
CA VAL A 600 3.39 -18.66 -14.45
C VAL A 600 2.48 -18.68 -15.67
N PHE A 601 1.18 -18.88 -15.45
CA PHE A 601 0.13 -18.69 -16.44
C PHE A 601 -0.64 -17.40 -16.14
N VAL A 602 -0.76 -16.50 -17.11
CA VAL A 602 -1.58 -15.28 -17.01
C VAL A 602 -2.80 -15.43 -17.91
N LEU A 603 -3.99 -15.40 -17.31
CA LEU A 603 -5.25 -15.79 -17.95
C LEU A 603 -6.36 -14.75 -17.70
N GLY A 604 -7.23 -14.52 -18.69
CA GLY A 604 -8.35 -13.58 -18.58
C GLY A 604 -7.94 -12.10 -18.55
N LEU A 605 -6.77 -11.78 -19.09
CA LEU A 605 -6.21 -10.43 -19.15
C LEU A 605 -6.80 -9.68 -20.35
N THR A 606 -7.55 -8.61 -20.09
CA THR A 606 -8.17 -7.74 -21.10
C THR A 606 -8.15 -6.30 -20.60
N GLU A 607 -8.31 -5.33 -21.50
CA GLU A 607 -8.48 -3.91 -21.14
C GLU A 607 -9.64 -3.76 -20.14
N GLN A 608 -10.75 -4.47 -20.38
CA GLN A 608 -11.92 -4.44 -19.51
C GLN A 608 -11.62 -4.97 -18.11
N THR A 609 -10.96 -6.12 -17.99
CA THR A 609 -10.68 -6.75 -16.69
C THR A 609 -9.68 -5.95 -15.86
N LEU A 610 -8.74 -5.25 -16.48
CA LEU A 610 -7.84 -4.32 -15.78
C LEU A 610 -8.51 -2.99 -15.44
N THR A 611 -9.38 -2.47 -16.31
CA THR A 611 -10.09 -1.19 -16.10
C THR A 611 -11.09 -1.27 -14.94
N ILE A 612 -11.65 -2.46 -14.65
CA ILE A 612 -12.50 -2.68 -13.47
C ILE A 612 -11.80 -2.23 -12.17
N PHE A 613 -10.48 -2.39 -12.11
CA PHE A 613 -9.69 -1.99 -10.94
C PHE A 613 -9.08 -0.62 -11.11
N SER A 614 -8.45 -0.37 -12.25
CA SER A 614 -7.74 0.87 -12.52
C SER A 614 -8.65 2.06 -12.79
N LYS A 615 -9.96 1.84 -13.02
CA LYS A 615 -10.98 2.83 -13.44
C LYS A 615 -10.75 3.42 -14.84
N LYS A 616 -9.49 3.58 -15.26
CA LYS A 616 -9.10 4.11 -16.57
C LYS A 616 -7.97 3.30 -17.17
N LYS A 617 -8.02 3.08 -18.49
CA LYS A 617 -6.95 2.42 -19.22
C LYS A 617 -5.65 3.24 -19.22
N CYS A 618 -4.54 2.53 -19.29
CA CYS A 618 -3.19 3.09 -19.42
C CYS A 618 -2.80 4.10 -18.32
N ASN A 619 -3.50 4.18 -17.20
CA ASN A 619 -3.05 4.96 -16.04
C ASN A 619 -2.02 4.15 -15.21
N LEU A 620 -1.46 4.73 -14.16
CA LEU A 620 -0.40 4.07 -13.41
C LEU A 620 -0.84 2.72 -12.84
N MET A 621 -2.07 2.63 -12.33
CA MET A 621 -2.63 1.42 -11.76
C MET A 621 -2.85 0.33 -12.82
N TYR A 622 -3.36 0.69 -14.01
CA TYR A 622 -3.55 -0.22 -15.14
C TYR A 622 -2.22 -0.83 -15.59
N GLU A 623 -1.20 0.01 -15.78
CA GLU A 623 0.14 -0.43 -16.16
C GLU A 623 0.78 -1.29 -15.07
N SER A 624 0.56 -0.93 -13.80
CA SER A 624 1.05 -1.70 -12.65
C SER A 624 0.39 -3.08 -12.56
N LEU A 625 -0.91 -3.20 -12.81
CA LEU A 625 -1.61 -4.49 -12.81
C LEU A 625 -1.07 -5.41 -13.91
N LEU A 626 -0.88 -4.87 -15.12
CA LEU A 626 -0.28 -5.58 -16.24
C LEU A 626 1.16 -6.01 -15.91
N HIS A 627 1.97 -5.07 -15.42
CA HIS A 627 3.37 -5.31 -15.08
C HIS A 627 3.52 -6.36 -13.97
N VAL A 628 2.72 -6.29 -12.90
CA VAL A 628 2.74 -7.31 -11.84
C VAL A 628 2.41 -8.69 -12.41
N ALA A 629 1.36 -8.80 -13.24
CA ALA A 629 0.92 -10.07 -13.80
C ALA A 629 2.00 -10.77 -14.63
N ILE A 630 2.76 -10.03 -15.45
CA ILE A 630 3.76 -10.58 -16.37
C ILE A 630 5.19 -10.64 -15.82
N THR A 631 5.38 -10.36 -14.52
CA THR A 631 6.71 -10.36 -13.86
C THR A 631 6.80 -11.32 -12.68
N ARG A 632 5.84 -12.21 -12.47
CA ARG A 632 5.90 -13.19 -11.36
C ARG A 632 6.74 -14.42 -11.68
N GLN A 633 7.01 -14.69 -12.95
CA GLN A 633 7.77 -15.84 -13.41
C GLN A 633 9.25 -15.74 -13.02
N LYS A 634 9.85 -16.90 -12.76
CA LYS A 634 11.30 -17.06 -12.63
C LYS A 634 11.92 -17.75 -13.86
N LYS A 635 11.15 -18.63 -14.52
CA LYS A 635 11.59 -19.46 -15.65
C LYS A 635 10.68 -19.33 -16.87
N SER A 636 9.41 -19.70 -16.76
CA SER A 636 8.50 -19.78 -17.92
C SER A 636 7.23 -18.94 -17.72
N LEU A 637 6.78 -18.25 -18.78
CA LEU A 637 5.55 -17.44 -18.79
C LEU A 637 4.61 -17.83 -19.92
N TYR A 638 3.40 -18.25 -19.58
CA TYR A 638 2.34 -18.56 -20.54
C TYR A 638 1.25 -17.50 -20.44
N ILE A 639 0.90 -16.86 -21.56
CA ILE A 639 -0.15 -15.84 -21.57
C ILE A 639 -1.25 -16.24 -22.53
N GLY A 640 -2.45 -16.42 -21.98
CA GLY A 640 -3.66 -16.66 -22.73
C GLY A 640 -4.30 -15.35 -23.15
N ILE A 641 -4.30 -15.07 -24.45
CA ILE A 641 -4.77 -13.80 -25.03
C ILE A 641 -6.14 -13.99 -25.70
N GLU A 642 -7.10 -13.13 -25.34
CA GLU A 642 -8.38 -13.03 -26.06
C GLU A 642 -8.22 -12.13 -27.29
N ILE A 643 -8.63 -12.61 -28.46
CA ILE A 643 -8.63 -11.80 -29.70
C ILE A 643 -9.85 -10.89 -29.72
N ASN A 644 -9.74 -9.72 -29.08
CA ASN A 644 -10.83 -8.76 -28.93
C ASN A 644 -10.47 -7.32 -29.40
N ASN A 645 -9.26 -7.14 -29.97
CA ASN A 645 -8.70 -5.86 -30.41
C ASN A 645 -8.60 -4.76 -29.34
N ASP A 646 -8.58 -5.12 -28.05
CA ASP A 646 -8.38 -4.16 -26.97
C ASP A 646 -6.90 -3.76 -26.78
N ASP A 647 -6.61 -2.82 -25.87
CA ASP A 647 -5.23 -2.39 -25.58
C ASP A 647 -4.29 -3.56 -25.23
N ILE A 648 -4.74 -4.52 -24.42
CA ILE A 648 -3.94 -5.68 -24.00
C ILE A 648 -3.59 -6.55 -25.21
N TYR A 649 -4.59 -6.92 -26.00
CA TYR A 649 -4.39 -7.65 -27.23
C TYR A 649 -3.39 -6.92 -28.14
N ASN A 650 -3.56 -5.62 -28.34
CA ASN A 650 -2.70 -4.83 -29.24
C ASN A 650 -1.24 -4.72 -28.77
N ARG A 651 -0.96 -4.75 -27.46
CA ARG A 651 0.41 -4.80 -26.93
C ARG A 651 1.08 -6.12 -27.26
N PHE A 652 0.40 -7.23 -26.99
CA PHE A 652 0.92 -8.56 -27.29
C PHE A 652 0.91 -8.89 -28.78
N LYS A 653 0.05 -8.23 -29.57
CA LYS A 653 -0.02 -8.34 -31.04
C LYS A 653 1.30 -7.97 -31.72
N LYS A 654 2.00 -6.95 -31.21
CA LYS A 654 3.34 -6.54 -31.70
C LYS A 654 4.37 -7.69 -31.62
N LEU A 655 4.06 -8.73 -30.86
CA LEU A 655 4.87 -9.93 -30.69
C LEU A 655 4.36 -11.14 -31.52
N GLY A 656 3.46 -10.94 -32.50
CA GLY A 656 3.17 -11.94 -33.54
C GLY A 656 1.71 -12.34 -33.82
N ILE A 657 0.71 -11.48 -33.55
CA ILE A 657 -0.72 -11.80 -33.84
C ILE A 657 -1.28 -10.81 -34.88
N LYS A 658 -2.20 -11.25 -35.77
CA LYS A 658 -2.80 -10.40 -36.82
C LYS A 658 -4.18 -9.86 -36.41
N GLU A 659 -4.45 -8.61 -36.78
CA GLU A 659 -5.70 -7.86 -36.50
C GLU A 659 -6.94 -8.47 -37.15
N ASP A 660 -8.10 -8.34 -36.50
CA ASP A 660 -9.40 -8.53 -37.18
C ASP A 660 -10.31 -7.31 -36.98
N GLU A 661 -10.27 -6.37 -37.93
CA GLU A 661 -11.12 -5.17 -37.96
C GLU A 661 -12.64 -5.47 -38.10
N ASN A 662 -13.06 -6.74 -38.19
CA ASN A 662 -14.46 -7.12 -38.35
C ASN A 662 -15.21 -7.36 -37.03
N ILE A 663 -14.54 -7.31 -35.88
CA ILE A 663 -15.18 -7.59 -34.58
C ILE A 663 -16.00 -6.38 -34.09
N GLU A 664 -17.30 -6.58 -33.89
CA GLU A 664 -18.24 -5.57 -33.38
C GLU A 664 -17.96 -5.25 -31.89
N PRO A 665 -17.82 -3.96 -31.49
CA PRO A 665 -17.73 -3.58 -30.07
C PRO A 665 -18.95 -4.05 -29.27
N TYR A 666 -18.74 -4.69 -28.11
CA TYR A 666 -19.83 -5.29 -27.33
C TYR A 666 -20.43 -4.31 -26.30
N LEU A 667 -21.69 -3.92 -26.48
CA LEU A 667 -22.40 -3.00 -25.56
C LEU A 667 -23.05 -3.68 -24.35
N GLY A 668 -23.03 -5.01 -24.25
CA GLY A 668 -23.73 -5.73 -23.19
C GLY A 668 -23.14 -5.53 -21.78
N SER A 669 -21.98 -4.88 -21.68
CA SER A 669 -21.42 -4.40 -20.40
C SER A 669 -22.21 -3.22 -19.83
N ILE A 670 -22.93 -2.46 -20.66
CA ILE A 670 -23.77 -1.34 -20.25
C ILE A 670 -25.14 -1.87 -19.84
N SER A 671 -25.52 -1.65 -18.58
CA SER A 671 -26.75 -2.20 -17.99
C SER A 671 -27.46 -1.14 -17.17
N ILE A 672 -28.80 -1.09 -17.24
CA ILE A 672 -29.64 -0.27 -16.33
C ILE A 672 -29.56 -0.69 -14.86
N TYR A 673 -29.13 -1.92 -14.58
CA TYR A 673 -29.09 -2.49 -13.23
C TYR A 673 -27.83 -2.07 -12.49
N ASN A 674 -28.03 -1.48 -11.32
CA ASN A 674 -27.02 -1.03 -10.38
C ASN A 674 -27.25 -1.71 -9.03
N ARG A 675 -26.20 -2.29 -8.44
CA ARG A 675 -26.30 -2.89 -7.10
C ARG A 675 -26.07 -1.83 -6.05
N LEU A 676 -26.89 -1.80 -5.00
CA LEU A 676 -26.72 -0.87 -3.88
C LEU A 676 -25.31 -0.98 -3.25
N SER A 677 -24.75 -2.19 -3.16
CA SER A 677 -23.40 -2.39 -2.63
C SER A 677 -22.30 -1.70 -3.44
N LYS A 678 -22.50 -1.47 -4.74
CA LYS A 678 -21.55 -0.69 -5.57
C LYS A 678 -21.70 0.81 -5.33
N VAL A 679 -22.91 1.29 -5.05
CA VAL A 679 -23.16 2.68 -4.61
C VAL A 679 -22.51 2.92 -3.24
N GLN A 680 -22.70 2.00 -2.29
CA GLN A 680 -22.06 2.04 -0.97
C GLN A 680 -20.54 2.11 -1.07
N SER A 681 -19.94 1.22 -1.88
CA SER A 681 -18.48 1.21 -2.09
C SER A 681 -17.99 2.53 -2.67
N TYR A 682 -18.73 3.14 -3.61
CA TYR A 682 -18.41 4.45 -4.15
C TYR A 682 -18.45 5.55 -3.08
N ILE A 683 -19.54 5.61 -2.30
CA ILE A 683 -19.71 6.57 -1.20
C ILE A 683 -18.58 6.44 -0.18
N ASN A 684 -18.29 5.21 0.26
CA ASN A 684 -17.24 4.98 1.23
C ASN A 684 -15.87 5.40 0.67
N ASN A 685 -15.60 5.21 -0.62
CA ASN A 685 -14.29 5.53 -1.19
C ASN A 685 -14.07 7.02 -1.51
N ILE A 686 -15.06 7.89 -1.31
CA ILE A 686 -14.92 9.34 -1.53
C ILE A 686 -15.00 10.06 -0.19
N ASP A 687 -13.83 10.50 0.29
CA ASP A 687 -13.65 11.14 1.60
C ASP A 687 -14.64 12.29 1.84
N GLU A 688 -14.90 13.12 0.83
CA GLU A 688 -15.82 14.27 0.91
C GLU A 688 -17.26 13.81 1.20
N ILE A 689 -17.78 12.91 0.37
CA ILE A 689 -19.14 12.36 0.50
C ILE A 689 -19.30 11.65 1.84
N PHE A 690 -18.33 10.79 2.20
CA PHE A 690 -18.40 10.05 3.46
C PHE A 690 -18.32 10.98 4.66
N THR A 691 -17.47 12.01 4.63
CA THR A 691 -17.35 13.00 5.71
C THR A 691 -18.66 13.74 5.91
N GLU A 692 -19.34 14.12 4.83
CA GLU A 692 -20.65 14.76 4.88
C GLU A 692 -21.71 13.84 5.50
N ILE A 693 -21.81 12.58 5.05
CA ILE A 693 -22.71 11.56 5.64
C ILE A 693 -22.37 11.33 7.12
N ASN A 694 -21.09 11.28 7.47
CA ASN A 694 -20.67 11.06 8.84
C ASN A 694 -21.10 12.22 9.75
N ASN A 695 -20.88 13.46 9.31
CA ASN A 695 -21.18 14.65 10.09
C ASN A 695 -22.69 14.93 10.20
N THR A 696 -23.46 14.61 9.16
CA THR A 696 -24.91 14.90 9.10
C THR A 696 -25.77 13.77 9.66
N ILE A 697 -25.34 12.50 9.51
CA ILE A 697 -26.14 11.33 9.87
C ILE A 697 -25.47 10.50 10.97
N ILE A 698 -24.21 10.10 10.84
CA ILE A 698 -23.62 9.09 11.74
C ILE A 698 -23.33 9.65 13.14
N GLU A 699 -22.64 10.78 13.21
CA GLU A 699 -22.18 11.41 14.46
C GLU A 699 -23.31 11.95 15.33
N PRO A 700 -24.29 12.71 14.78
CA PRO A 700 -25.41 13.22 15.57
C PRO A 700 -26.21 12.11 16.26
N ASN A 701 -26.25 10.91 15.65
CA ASN A 701 -26.95 9.75 16.19
C ASN A 701 -26.09 8.88 17.13
N ASN A 702 -24.80 9.17 17.27
CA ASN A 702 -23.86 8.49 18.19
C ASN A 702 -23.85 6.95 18.03
N TYR A 703 -23.87 6.47 16.79
CA TYR A 703 -23.94 5.04 16.49
C TYR A 703 -22.72 4.24 16.99
N LYS A 704 -21.60 4.88 17.33
CA LYS A 704 -20.43 4.20 17.90
C LYS A 704 -20.73 3.45 19.20
N LYS A 705 -21.74 3.88 19.97
CA LYS A 705 -22.23 3.19 21.18
C LYS A 705 -22.83 1.81 20.89
N LEU A 706 -23.11 1.48 19.62
CA LEU A 706 -23.64 0.19 19.22
C LEU A 706 -22.56 -0.90 19.14
N LEU A 707 -21.28 -0.54 19.19
CA LEU A 707 -20.19 -1.51 19.13
C LEU A 707 -20.19 -2.43 20.38
N PRO A 708 -20.03 -3.76 20.21
CA PRO A 708 -19.90 -4.69 21.33
C PRO A 708 -18.61 -4.45 22.13
N ASP A 709 -18.68 -4.61 23.45
CA ASP A 709 -17.52 -4.58 24.35
C ASP A 709 -16.67 -5.86 24.20
N ASN A 710 -15.76 -5.87 23.22
CA ASN A 710 -14.93 -7.04 22.93
C ASN A 710 -13.72 -7.17 23.88
N LYS A 711 -13.83 -8.03 24.92
CA LYS A 711 -12.70 -8.42 25.79
C LYS A 711 -11.88 -9.63 25.28
N ASN A 712 -12.29 -10.29 24.19
CA ASN A 712 -11.62 -11.52 23.70
C ASN A 712 -10.97 -11.36 22.30
N ILE A 713 -9.94 -12.17 22.09
CA ILE A 713 -8.85 -12.05 21.11
C ILE A 713 -9.33 -12.04 19.63
N LYS A 714 -8.85 -11.04 18.87
CA LYS A 714 -9.02 -10.92 17.41
C LYS A 714 -8.07 -11.86 16.65
N ASN A 715 -8.57 -12.99 16.18
CA ASN A 715 -7.89 -13.81 15.16
C ASN A 715 -8.31 -13.37 13.75
N ILE A 716 -7.33 -13.39 12.83
CA ILE A 716 -7.54 -13.15 11.39
C ILE A 716 -8.43 -14.28 10.86
N ILE A 717 -9.45 -13.96 10.06
CA ILE A 717 -10.45 -14.94 9.63
C ILE A 717 -10.13 -15.40 8.21
N ASP A 718 -9.83 -16.69 8.06
CA ASP A 718 -9.78 -17.36 6.76
C ASP A 718 -11.20 -17.58 6.16
N TRP A 719 -11.29 -17.55 4.83
CA TRP A 719 -12.54 -17.55 4.06
C TRP A 719 -13.38 -18.81 4.30
N GLY A 720 -12.73 -19.97 4.47
CA GLY A 720 -13.39 -21.24 4.80
C GLY A 720 -14.21 -21.12 6.08
N HIS A 721 -13.65 -20.49 7.11
CA HIS A 721 -14.32 -20.26 8.38
C HIS A 721 -15.45 -19.25 8.33
N HIS A 722 -15.22 -18.14 7.63
CA HIS A 722 -16.23 -17.08 7.53
C HIS A 722 -17.48 -17.63 6.84
N MET A 723 -17.29 -18.40 5.78
CA MET A 723 -18.38 -19.06 5.05
C MET A 723 -19.13 -20.07 5.92
N ILE A 724 -18.41 -20.90 6.69
CA ILE A 724 -19.01 -21.85 7.65
C ILE A 724 -19.88 -21.09 8.66
N ARG A 725 -19.30 -20.10 9.37
CA ARG A 725 -20.01 -19.35 10.42
C ARG A 725 -21.22 -18.60 9.86
N TYR A 726 -21.05 -17.93 8.73
CA TYR A 726 -22.13 -17.17 8.09
C TYR A 726 -23.30 -18.07 7.66
N ASN A 727 -23.03 -19.19 6.99
CA ASN A 727 -24.07 -20.11 6.53
C ASN A 727 -24.82 -20.78 7.69
N VAL A 728 -24.09 -21.18 8.75
CA VAL A 728 -24.68 -21.76 9.97
C VAL A 728 -25.53 -20.73 10.70
N PHE A 729 -25.03 -19.50 10.90
CA PHE A 729 -25.78 -18.42 11.53
C PHE A 729 -27.08 -18.18 10.79
N LYS A 730 -26.98 -17.96 9.47
CA LYS A 730 -28.14 -17.72 8.62
C LYS A 730 -29.16 -18.85 8.70
N TYR A 731 -28.74 -20.11 8.64
CA TYR A 731 -29.66 -21.25 8.70
C TYR A 731 -30.39 -21.34 10.05
N TYR A 732 -29.66 -21.29 11.16
CA TYR A 732 -30.24 -21.45 12.49
C TYR A 732 -31.11 -20.27 12.90
N PHE A 733 -30.79 -19.05 12.46
CA PHE A 733 -31.66 -17.91 12.69
C PHE A 733 -33.00 -18.06 11.93
N LEU A 734 -32.96 -18.52 10.68
CA LEU A 734 -34.17 -18.85 9.90
C LEU A 734 -34.98 -20.01 10.51
N LEU A 735 -34.30 -21.05 10.99
CA LEU A 735 -34.91 -22.17 11.70
C LEU A 735 -35.70 -21.69 12.93
N ASN A 736 -35.10 -20.79 13.73
CA ASN A 736 -35.75 -20.23 14.90
C ASN A 736 -36.97 -19.36 14.55
N ILE A 737 -36.87 -18.52 13.51
CA ILE A 737 -38.02 -17.75 13.01
C ILE A 737 -39.18 -18.71 12.71
N GLN A 738 -38.94 -19.77 11.93
CA GLN A 738 -40.02 -20.69 11.56
C GLN A 738 -40.53 -21.55 12.73
N GLN A 739 -39.67 -21.90 13.68
CA GLN A 739 -40.05 -22.74 14.81
C GLN A 739 -40.96 -22.02 15.80
N TYR A 740 -40.77 -20.72 16.00
CA TYR A 740 -41.43 -19.95 17.06
C TYR A 740 -42.40 -18.88 16.56
N GLU A 741 -42.47 -18.60 15.27
CA GLU A 741 -43.47 -17.69 14.68
C GLU A 741 -44.67 -18.47 14.13
N LEU A 742 -45.89 -17.97 14.37
CA LEU A 742 -47.12 -18.50 13.78
C LEU A 742 -47.16 -18.17 12.27
N MET A 743 -46.51 -18.99 11.46
CA MET A 743 -46.65 -18.92 10.01
C MET A 743 -47.93 -19.65 9.59
N THR A 744 -48.81 -18.97 8.85
CA THR A 744 -49.95 -19.64 8.19
C THR A 744 -49.43 -20.58 7.09
N GLU A 745 -50.16 -21.66 6.76
CA GLU A 745 -49.76 -22.59 5.68
C GLU A 745 -49.44 -21.84 4.37
N ASN A 746 -50.27 -20.86 3.99
CA ASN A 746 -50.04 -20.01 2.82
C ASN A 746 -48.72 -19.21 2.88
N GLN A 747 -48.29 -18.77 4.07
CA GLN A 747 -47.03 -18.06 4.24
C GLN A 747 -45.82 -19.00 4.10
N ILE A 748 -45.93 -20.24 4.58
CA ILE A 748 -44.87 -21.25 4.48
C ILE A 748 -44.67 -21.65 3.02
N TYR A 749 -45.74 -21.88 2.26
CA TYR A 749 -45.66 -22.17 0.82
C TYR A 749 -45.26 -20.96 -0.03
N SER A 750 -45.50 -19.73 0.45
CA SER A 750 -44.99 -18.52 -0.20
C SER A 750 -43.50 -18.24 0.09
N ASN A 751 -42.90 -18.96 1.06
CA ASN A 751 -41.51 -18.78 1.44
C ASN A 751 -40.59 -19.38 0.37
N GLN A 752 -39.83 -18.51 -0.31
CA GLN A 752 -38.90 -18.90 -1.37
C GLN A 752 -37.89 -19.95 -0.91
N PHE A 753 -37.42 -19.88 0.34
CA PHE A 753 -36.45 -20.84 0.88
C PHE A 753 -37.08 -22.23 1.06
N TYR A 754 -38.30 -22.32 1.58
CA TYR A 754 -39.02 -23.59 1.73
C TYR A 754 -39.31 -24.24 0.37
N ASN A 755 -39.72 -23.45 -0.63
CA ASN A 755 -39.93 -23.94 -2.00
C ASN A 755 -38.65 -24.50 -2.62
N ILE A 756 -37.50 -23.87 -2.35
CA ILE A 756 -36.20 -24.41 -2.78
C ILE A 756 -35.93 -25.77 -2.12
N LEU A 757 -36.16 -25.91 -0.81
CA LEU A 757 -35.96 -27.19 -0.12
C LEU A 757 -36.87 -28.29 -0.67
N ASN A 758 -38.15 -27.99 -0.91
CA ASN A 758 -39.09 -28.92 -1.53
C ASN A 758 -38.62 -29.38 -2.92
N LYS A 759 -38.10 -28.44 -3.73
CA LYS A 759 -37.55 -28.79 -5.04
C LYS A 759 -36.33 -29.70 -4.91
N LEU A 760 -35.52 -29.57 -3.86
CA LEU A 760 -34.33 -30.39 -3.62
C LEU A 760 -34.65 -31.80 -3.09
N SER A 761 -35.76 -31.99 -2.38
CA SER A 761 -36.06 -33.22 -1.65
C SER A 761 -36.16 -34.48 -2.52
N ASN A 762 -36.55 -34.32 -3.79
CA ASN A 762 -36.87 -35.43 -4.69
C ASN A 762 -35.88 -35.58 -5.87
N LYS A 763 -34.80 -34.79 -5.92
CA LYS A 763 -33.86 -34.82 -7.04
C LYS A 763 -32.91 -36.02 -6.95
N LYS A 764 -32.63 -36.63 -8.11
CA LYS A 764 -31.70 -37.75 -8.22
C LYS A 764 -30.26 -37.24 -8.06
N ILE A 765 -29.44 -37.92 -7.26
CA ILE A 765 -28.02 -37.59 -7.13
C ILE A 765 -27.23 -38.42 -8.15
N THR A 766 -26.52 -37.76 -9.06
CA THR A 766 -25.77 -38.40 -10.15
C THR A 766 -24.29 -38.01 -10.09
N TYR A 767 -23.42 -38.99 -10.28
CA TYR A 767 -21.98 -38.77 -10.37
C TYR A 767 -21.58 -38.49 -11.81
N TYR A 768 -20.63 -37.58 -11.97
CA TYR A 768 -20.09 -37.21 -13.26
C TYR A 768 -18.57 -37.08 -13.16
N ASN A 769 -17.86 -37.55 -14.18
CA ASN A 769 -16.46 -37.19 -14.35
C ASN A 769 -16.34 -35.68 -14.65
N TYR A 770 -15.11 -35.16 -14.67
CA TYR A 770 -14.87 -33.73 -14.91
C TYR A 770 -15.61 -33.18 -16.14
N LYS A 771 -15.48 -33.85 -17.28
CA LYS A 771 -16.06 -33.46 -18.57
C LYS A 771 -17.59 -33.37 -18.50
N GLU A 772 -18.23 -34.41 -17.98
CA GLU A 772 -19.68 -34.50 -17.86
C GLU A 772 -20.24 -33.56 -16.78
N TYR A 773 -19.50 -33.39 -15.67
CA TYR A 773 -19.90 -32.51 -14.57
C TYR A 773 -20.02 -31.07 -15.05
N ASN A 774 -19.03 -30.61 -15.81
CA ASN A 774 -19.02 -29.26 -16.37
C ASN A 774 -20.13 -29.05 -17.38
N LYS A 775 -20.38 -30.04 -18.24
CA LYS A 775 -21.51 -30.02 -19.17
C LYS A 775 -22.83 -29.86 -18.40
N LYS A 776 -23.02 -30.63 -17.32
CA LYS A 776 -24.23 -30.56 -16.50
C LYS A 776 -24.41 -29.21 -15.82
N LEU A 777 -23.35 -28.59 -15.30
CA LEU A 777 -23.42 -27.24 -14.73
C LEU A 777 -23.85 -26.19 -15.76
N ARG A 778 -23.44 -26.32 -17.03
CA ARG A 778 -23.86 -25.41 -18.11
C ARG A 778 -25.29 -25.65 -18.55
N GLU A 779 -25.76 -26.89 -18.55
CA GLU A 779 -27.19 -27.19 -18.73
C GLU A 779 -28.02 -26.49 -17.65
N ILE A 780 -27.55 -26.50 -16.40
CA ILE A 780 -28.19 -25.77 -15.31
C ILE A 780 -28.18 -24.25 -15.55
N ASP A 781 -27.06 -23.67 -16.00
CA ASP A 781 -26.99 -22.25 -16.39
C ASP A 781 -28.04 -21.90 -17.46
N LYS A 782 -28.30 -22.82 -18.41
CA LYS A 782 -29.32 -22.66 -19.45
C LYS A 782 -30.71 -22.63 -18.85
N TYR A 783 -31.05 -23.61 -18.01
CA TYR A 783 -32.36 -23.67 -17.35
C TYR A 783 -32.63 -22.45 -16.46
N ILE A 784 -31.61 -21.95 -15.75
CA ILE A 784 -31.73 -20.72 -14.94
C ILE A 784 -32.06 -19.51 -15.84
N LYS A 785 -31.35 -19.36 -16.96
CA LYS A 785 -31.54 -18.23 -17.88
C LYS A 785 -32.91 -18.25 -18.56
N GLU A 786 -33.38 -19.45 -18.93
CA GLU A 786 -34.68 -19.67 -19.56
C GLU A 786 -35.85 -19.67 -18.56
N GLN A 787 -35.57 -19.54 -17.26
CA GLN A 787 -36.54 -19.64 -16.15
C GLN A 787 -37.24 -21.00 -16.06
N ASN A 788 -36.67 -22.05 -16.67
CA ASN A 788 -37.18 -23.42 -16.70
C ASN A 788 -36.46 -24.35 -15.71
N ILE A 789 -36.25 -23.89 -14.47
CA ILE A 789 -35.47 -24.62 -13.45
C ILE A 789 -36.07 -26.00 -13.12
N GLU A 790 -37.36 -26.19 -13.40
CA GLU A 790 -38.10 -27.44 -13.18
C GLU A 790 -37.61 -28.59 -14.07
N GLU A 791 -36.94 -28.29 -15.19
CA GLU A 791 -36.35 -29.31 -16.08
C GLU A 791 -35.11 -29.99 -15.48
N ASN A 792 -34.45 -29.39 -14.48
CA ASN A 792 -33.30 -30.01 -13.84
C ASN A 792 -33.70 -31.01 -12.77
N ASN A 793 -33.68 -32.32 -13.07
CA ASN A 793 -34.07 -33.38 -12.14
C ASN A 793 -32.90 -33.98 -11.33
N GLU A 794 -31.67 -33.50 -11.51
CA GLU A 794 -30.47 -34.13 -10.95
C GLU A 794 -29.61 -33.15 -10.13
N ILE A 795 -29.00 -33.67 -9.06
CA ILE A 795 -27.94 -33.03 -8.27
C ILE A 795 -26.60 -33.58 -8.78
N PRO A 796 -25.80 -32.79 -9.52
CA PRO A 796 -24.53 -33.25 -10.04
C PRO A 796 -23.44 -33.27 -8.97
N LEU A 797 -22.70 -34.37 -8.87
CA LEU A 797 -21.50 -34.49 -8.05
C LEU A 797 -20.30 -34.87 -8.92
N LEU A 798 -19.19 -34.15 -8.75
CA LEU A 798 -17.92 -34.48 -9.40
C LEU A 798 -17.27 -35.68 -8.70
N ILE A 799 -16.95 -36.71 -9.47
CA ILE A 799 -16.11 -37.83 -9.03
C ILE A 799 -14.75 -37.75 -9.74
N PHE A 800 -13.67 -37.75 -8.95
CA PHE A 800 -12.32 -37.82 -9.48
C PHE A 800 -11.97 -39.26 -9.87
N ASP A 801 -11.18 -39.40 -10.92
CA ASP A 801 -10.63 -40.67 -11.40
C ASP A 801 -9.60 -41.22 -10.40
N THR A 802 -10.12 -41.89 -9.37
CA THR A 802 -9.38 -42.38 -8.21
C THR A 802 -9.84 -43.78 -7.84
N ASN A 803 -8.98 -44.56 -7.20
CA ASN A 803 -9.37 -45.84 -6.61
C ASN A 803 -10.28 -45.64 -5.39
N GLU A 804 -11.01 -46.70 -5.02
CA GLU A 804 -11.99 -46.66 -3.91
C GLU A 804 -11.36 -46.43 -2.54
N ASN A 805 -10.05 -46.63 -2.41
CA ASN A 805 -9.31 -46.45 -1.16
C ASN A 805 -8.86 -45.00 -0.92
N THR A 806 -9.03 -44.11 -1.90
CA THR A 806 -8.65 -42.70 -1.74
C THR A 806 -9.64 -41.90 -0.90
N LYS A 807 -9.13 -40.85 -0.22
CA LYS A 807 -9.98 -39.88 0.48
C LYS A 807 -10.94 -39.13 -0.43
N TYR A 808 -10.57 -38.87 -1.67
CA TYR A 808 -11.45 -38.21 -2.64
C TYR A 808 -12.68 -39.07 -2.96
N TYR A 809 -12.47 -40.37 -3.22
CA TYR A 809 -13.59 -41.30 -3.40
C TYR A 809 -14.44 -41.38 -2.12
N LYS A 810 -13.82 -41.59 -0.96
CA LYS A 810 -14.50 -41.62 0.35
C LYS A 810 -15.39 -40.38 0.56
N TYR A 811 -14.84 -39.17 0.38
CA TYR A 811 -15.59 -37.93 0.59
C TYR A 811 -16.68 -37.71 -0.47
N THR A 812 -16.50 -38.20 -1.70
CA THR A 812 -17.57 -38.19 -2.72
C THR A 812 -18.77 -39.03 -2.27
N ILE A 813 -18.52 -40.24 -1.74
CA ILE A 813 -19.56 -41.13 -1.22
C ILE A 813 -20.24 -40.53 0.01
N ILE A 814 -19.45 -40.03 0.98
CA ILE A 814 -20.00 -39.40 2.19
C ILE A 814 -20.84 -38.18 1.83
N LEU A 815 -20.42 -37.36 0.86
CA LEU A 815 -21.19 -36.20 0.42
C LEU A 815 -22.55 -36.63 -0.10
N LYS A 816 -22.62 -37.67 -0.96
CA LYS A 816 -23.90 -38.23 -1.41
C LYS A 816 -24.77 -38.69 -0.25
N ASP A 817 -24.20 -39.39 0.73
CA ASP A 817 -24.96 -39.87 1.89
C ASP A 817 -25.49 -38.72 2.75
N ILE A 818 -24.70 -37.66 2.93
CA ILE A 818 -25.13 -36.44 3.63
C ILE A 818 -26.28 -35.78 2.86
N ILE A 819 -26.18 -35.67 1.54
CA ILE A 819 -27.25 -35.10 0.70
C ILE A 819 -28.53 -35.92 0.83
N LYS A 820 -28.44 -37.26 0.78
CA LYS A 820 -29.59 -38.15 1.01
C LYS A 820 -30.20 -37.94 2.40
N ASN A 821 -29.38 -37.79 3.43
CA ASN A 821 -29.85 -37.52 4.79
C ASN A 821 -30.58 -36.18 4.87
N ILE A 822 -30.05 -35.13 4.22
CA ILE A 822 -30.70 -33.82 4.10
C ILE A 822 -32.05 -33.96 3.38
N GLN A 823 -32.10 -34.65 2.24
CA GLN A 823 -33.34 -34.91 1.50
C GLN A 823 -34.39 -35.62 2.37
N PHE A 824 -33.99 -36.68 3.09
CA PHE A 824 -34.85 -37.39 4.03
C PHE A 824 -35.39 -36.46 5.13
N LYS A 825 -34.53 -35.65 5.75
CA LYS A 825 -34.96 -34.69 6.76
C LYS A 825 -35.93 -33.64 6.20
N ILE A 826 -35.68 -33.12 4.99
CA ILE A 826 -36.60 -32.19 4.33
C ILE A 826 -37.98 -32.86 4.18
N ILE A 827 -38.04 -34.08 3.64
CA ILE A 827 -39.31 -34.81 3.47
C ILE A 827 -40.05 -34.98 4.79
N GLU A 828 -39.36 -35.39 5.86
CA GLU A 828 -39.97 -35.59 7.17
C GLU A 828 -40.47 -34.28 7.79
N TYR A 829 -39.68 -33.21 7.74
CA TYR A 829 -40.05 -31.93 8.33
C TYR A 829 -41.09 -31.16 7.52
N ASN A 830 -41.17 -31.41 6.21
CA ASN A 830 -42.22 -30.87 5.36
C ASN A 830 -43.61 -31.36 5.74
N LYS A 831 -43.74 -32.61 6.23
CA LYS A 831 -45.03 -33.17 6.71
C LYS A 831 -45.61 -32.37 7.88
N ILE A 832 -44.77 -31.64 8.61
CA ILE A 832 -45.15 -30.82 9.76
C ILE A 832 -44.88 -29.33 9.52
N TYR A 833 -44.64 -28.93 8.27
CA TYR A 833 -44.39 -27.55 7.84
C TYR A 833 -43.24 -26.83 8.58
N LYS A 834 -42.15 -27.56 8.89
CA LYS A 834 -40.97 -27.02 9.59
C LYS A 834 -39.70 -27.12 8.73
N LEU A 835 -38.68 -26.35 9.09
CA LEU A 835 -37.33 -26.53 8.55
C LEU A 835 -36.64 -27.71 9.23
N PRO A 836 -35.86 -28.51 8.50
CA PRO A 836 -35.15 -29.63 9.07
C PRO A 836 -34.08 -29.17 10.06
N LEU A 837 -33.90 -29.91 11.15
CA LEU A 837 -32.75 -29.71 12.02
C LEU A 837 -31.50 -30.25 11.32
N LEU A 838 -30.58 -29.37 10.93
CA LEU A 838 -29.35 -29.70 10.23
C LEU A 838 -28.15 -29.38 11.09
N CYS A 839 -27.16 -30.27 11.15
CA CYS A 839 -25.88 -29.91 11.74
C CYS A 839 -25.11 -28.93 10.83
N PRO A 840 -24.05 -28.27 11.31
CA PRO A 840 -23.29 -27.32 10.49
C PRO A 840 -22.70 -27.86 9.19
N LEU A 841 -22.20 -29.09 9.16
CA LEU A 841 -21.76 -29.69 7.90
C LEU A 841 -22.93 -29.82 6.91
N GLU A 842 -24.09 -30.28 7.40
CA GLU A 842 -25.30 -30.37 6.59
C GLU A 842 -25.80 -29.00 6.11
N CYS A 843 -25.67 -27.94 6.93
CA CYS A 843 -25.98 -26.57 6.53
C CYS A 843 -25.11 -26.12 5.35
N ILE A 844 -23.80 -26.37 5.42
CA ILE A 844 -22.87 -26.00 4.35
C ILE A 844 -23.17 -26.78 3.07
N VAL A 845 -23.40 -28.10 3.18
CA VAL A 845 -23.74 -28.96 2.04
C VAL A 845 -25.06 -28.51 1.40
N LEU A 846 -26.07 -28.15 2.21
CA LEU A 846 -27.33 -27.60 1.71
C LEU A 846 -27.10 -26.30 0.91
N PHE A 847 -26.30 -25.37 1.43
CA PHE A 847 -25.99 -24.12 0.73
C PHE A 847 -25.16 -24.33 -0.54
N PHE A 848 -24.26 -25.32 -0.56
CA PHE A 848 -23.53 -25.73 -1.76
C PHE A 848 -24.48 -26.20 -2.86
N ILE A 849 -25.40 -27.12 -2.53
CA ILE A 849 -26.40 -27.60 -3.50
C ILE A 849 -27.27 -26.43 -3.96
N LYS A 850 -27.80 -25.62 -3.03
CA LYS A 850 -28.61 -24.45 -3.37
C LYS A 850 -27.88 -23.51 -4.35
N ASN A 851 -26.61 -23.22 -4.13
CA ASN A 851 -25.84 -22.37 -5.04
C ASN A 851 -25.68 -22.96 -6.43
N ILE A 852 -25.52 -24.29 -6.56
CA ILE A 852 -25.53 -24.95 -7.88
C ILE A 852 -26.88 -24.75 -8.57
N PHE A 853 -28.01 -24.85 -7.86
CA PHE A 853 -29.34 -24.68 -8.48
C PHE A 853 -29.66 -23.22 -8.82
N ASP A 854 -29.20 -22.27 -8.01
CA ASP A 854 -29.48 -20.85 -8.22
C ASP A 854 -28.55 -20.22 -9.26
N ARG A 855 -27.34 -20.77 -9.43
CA ARG A 855 -26.25 -20.12 -10.18
C ARG A 855 -25.45 -21.04 -11.11
N GLY A 856 -25.73 -22.34 -11.11
CA GLY A 856 -25.01 -23.33 -11.92
C GLY A 856 -23.50 -23.24 -11.74
N SER A 857 -22.81 -22.97 -12.84
CA SER A 857 -21.35 -22.83 -12.87
C SER A 857 -20.80 -21.61 -12.11
N TYR A 858 -21.63 -20.60 -11.85
CA TYR A 858 -21.27 -19.38 -11.13
C TYR A 858 -21.44 -19.51 -9.61
N SER A 859 -21.47 -20.75 -9.09
CA SER A 859 -21.50 -21.01 -7.65
C SER A 859 -20.28 -20.45 -6.95
N ASP A 860 -20.50 -19.75 -5.83
CA ASP A 860 -19.41 -19.21 -5.00
C ASP A 860 -18.68 -20.33 -4.22
N ILE A 861 -19.37 -21.46 -3.95
CA ILE A 861 -18.85 -22.64 -3.24
C ILE A 861 -18.53 -23.73 -4.26
N SER A 862 -17.26 -24.16 -4.32
CA SER A 862 -16.83 -25.26 -5.20
C SER A 862 -16.90 -26.61 -4.49
N ILE A 863 -16.84 -27.69 -5.26
CA ILE A 863 -16.73 -29.05 -4.70
C ILE A 863 -15.42 -29.23 -3.91
N MET A 864 -14.34 -28.53 -4.29
CA MET A 864 -13.06 -28.54 -3.59
C MET A 864 -13.16 -27.89 -2.21
N ASP A 865 -13.98 -26.85 -2.07
CA ASP A 865 -14.29 -26.22 -0.77
C ASP A 865 -14.96 -27.24 0.16
N ILE A 866 -15.92 -28.02 -0.36
CA ILE A 866 -16.63 -29.05 0.40
C ILE A 866 -15.70 -30.18 0.84
N TYR A 867 -14.85 -30.71 -0.04
CA TYR A 867 -13.90 -31.76 0.35
C TYR A 867 -12.88 -31.29 1.39
N SER A 868 -12.43 -30.04 1.31
CA SER A 868 -11.53 -29.46 2.32
C SER A 868 -12.20 -29.37 3.70
N ILE A 869 -13.48 -28.95 3.73
CA ILE A 869 -14.27 -28.91 4.97
C ILE A 869 -14.49 -30.34 5.52
N MET A 870 -14.84 -31.29 4.66
CA MET A 870 -15.05 -32.69 5.07
C MET A 870 -13.77 -33.32 5.63
N TYR A 871 -12.60 -33.03 5.05
CA TYR A 871 -11.31 -33.44 5.60
C TYR A 871 -11.07 -32.89 7.01
N CYS A 872 -11.40 -31.62 7.25
CA CYS A 872 -11.32 -31.03 8.60
C CYS A 872 -12.29 -31.68 9.59
N TYR A 873 -13.49 -32.04 9.13
CA TYR A 873 -14.49 -32.78 9.90
C TYR A 873 -14.03 -34.21 10.22
N ASP A 874 -13.42 -34.93 9.27
CA ASP A 874 -12.93 -36.32 9.45
C ASP A 874 -11.94 -36.41 10.61
N HIS A 875 -11.06 -35.41 10.75
CA HIS A 875 -10.14 -35.31 11.88
C HIS A 875 -10.82 -34.91 13.20
N SER A 876 -11.77 -33.96 13.14
CA SER A 876 -12.37 -33.40 14.36
C SER A 876 -13.53 -34.24 14.92
N SER A 877 -14.09 -35.16 14.13
CA SER A 877 -15.33 -35.89 14.46
C SER A 877 -15.26 -36.75 15.72
N ASN A 878 -14.07 -37.28 16.05
CA ASN A 878 -13.86 -38.10 17.24
C ASN A 878 -13.90 -37.29 18.55
N GLU A 879 -13.68 -35.98 18.47
CA GLU A 879 -13.78 -35.05 19.60
C GLU A 879 -15.15 -34.36 19.68
N ILE A 880 -16.01 -34.54 18.67
CA ILE A 880 -17.38 -34.06 18.70
C ILE A 880 -18.21 -34.98 19.60
N ASN A 881 -18.92 -34.39 20.57
CA ASN A 881 -19.80 -35.13 21.50
C ASN A 881 -20.78 -36.03 20.73
N LYS A 882 -20.94 -37.30 21.15
CA LYS A 882 -21.90 -38.26 20.56
C LYS A 882 -23.34 -37.73 20.51
N GLU A 883 -23.72 -36.86 21.45
CA GLU A 883 -24.99 -36.14 21.46
C GLU A 883 -25.24 -35.33 20.17
N HIS A 884 -24.20 -34.98 19.40
CA HIS A 884 -24.33 -34.34 18.08
C HIS A 884 -25.22 -35.15 17.13
N THR A 885 -24.91 -36.44 17.01
CA THR A 885 -25.56 -37.34 16.05
C THR A 885 -27.00 -37.57 16.47
N GLU A 886 -27.23 -37.75 17.77
CA GLU A 886 -28.57 -37.96 18.34
C GLU A 886 -29.44 -36.70 18.21
N LYS A 887 -28.93 -35.54 18.63
CA LYS A 887 -29.66 -34.26 18.61
C LYS A 887 -30.03 -33.85 17.19
N ASN A 888 -29.10 -33.93 16.24
CA ASN A 888 -29.33 -33.47 14.87
C ASN A 888 -29.82 -34.57 13.93
N LYS A 889 -29.83 -35.85 14.35
CA LYS A 889 -30.07 -37.01 13.47
C LYS A 889 -29.18 -36.99 12.22
N CYS A 890 -27.92 -36.55 12.36
CA CYS A 890 -26.96 -36.51 11.26
C CYS A 890 -26.15 -37.80 11.20
N ILE A 891 -25.53 -38.09 10.05
CA ILE A 891 -24.73 -39.31 9.87
C ILE A 891 -23.22 -39.10 10.10
N CYS A 892 -22.82 -37.94 10.62
CA CYS A 892 -21.42 -37.53 10.72
C CYS A 892 -20.54 -38.54 11.47
N HIS A 893 -20.95 -39.02 12.66
CA HIS A 893 -20.17 -40.00 13.43
C HIS A 893 -20.16 -41.41 12.82
N ARG A 894 -21.00 -41.69 11.82
CA ARG A 894 -20.90 -42.93 11.02
C ARG A 894 -19.91 -42.77 9.88
N CYS A 895 -19.85 -41.57 9.29
CA CYS A 895 -19.07 -41.26 8.11
C CYS A 895 -17.62 -40.85 8.40
N PHE A 896 -17.37 -40.30 9.59
CA PHE A 896 -16.09 -39.68 9.97
C PHE A 896 -15.55 -40.31 11.25
N ASN A 897 -14.62 -41.27 11.12
CA ASN A 897 -14.13 -42.08 12.23
C ASN A 897 -12.60 -42.13 12.30
N GLU A 898 -11.90 -41.42 11.41
CA GLU A 898 -10.45 -41.56 11.26
C GLU A 898 -9.68 -40.51 12.06
N TYR A 899 -8.99 -40.94 13.11
CA TYR A 899 -8.15 -40.06 13.93
C TYR A 899 -6.80 -39.84 13.23
N ASN A 900 -6.61 -38.70 12.57
CA ASN A 900 -5.33 -38.33 11.95
C ASN A 900 -4.42 -37.63 13.00
N PHE A 901 -3.48 -38.35 13.62
CA PHE A 901 -2.60 -37.80 14.66
C PHE A 901 -1.51 -36.81 14.17
N ASN A 902 -1.22 -36.75 12.86
CA ASN A 902 -0.04 -36.05 12.34
C ASN A 902 -0.35 -35.13 11.16
N ASP A 903 -0.88 -33.92 11.40
CA ASP A 903 -0.78 -32.84 10.41
C ASP A 903 -0.64 -31.46 11.10
N ASN A 904 0.53 -30.85 10.89
CA ASN A 904 0.90 -29.55 11.46
C ASN A 904 0.14 -28.38 10.79
N SER A 905 -0.59 -27.64 11.62
CA SER A 905 -0.81 -26.18 11.59
C SER A 905 -1.77 -25.51 10.58
N SER A 906 -1.99 -26.02 9.36
CA SER A 906 -2.76 -25.24 8.35
C SER A 906 -4.27 -25.21 8.54
N TYR A 907 -4.86 -26.25 9.12
CA TYR A 907 -6.31 -26.37 9.33
C TYR A 907 -6.73 -26.19 10.80
N ASP A 908 -5.80 -25.82 11.69
CA ASP A 908 -6.05 -25.79 13.14
C ASP A 908 -7.12 -24.78 13.52
N GLU A 909 -7.14 -23.62 12.85
CA GLU A 909 -8.21 -22.68 13.04
C GLU A 909 -9.53 -23.30 12.57
N ILE A 910 -9.61 -23.87 11.36
CA ILE A 910 -10.88 -24.41 10.79
C ILE A 910 -11.42 -25.49 11.71
N ARG A 911 -10.53 -26.38 12.17
CA ARG A 911 -10.81 -27.44 13.14
C ARG A 911 -11.33 -26.86 14.46
N LYS A 912 -10.68 -25.84 15.03
CA LYS A 912 -11.18 -25.14 16.25
C LYS A 912 -12.57 -24.54 16.02
N SER A 913 -12.80 -23.94 14.86
CA SER A 913 -14.10 -23.36 14.52
C SER A 913 -15.18 -24.43 14.33
N ILE A 914 -14.83 -25.61 13.81
CA ILE A 914 -15.74 -26.76 13.70
C ILE A 914 -16.08 -27.29 15.10
N LYS A 915 -15.07 -27.42 15.99
CA LYS A 915 -15.26 -27.86 17.38
C LYS A 915 -16.21 -26.93 18.15
N ASN A 916 -16.02 -25.62 18.04
CA ASN A 916 -16.77 -24.61 18.80
C ASN A 916 -18.16 -24.29 18.23
N HIS A 917 -18.60 -24.94 17.16
CA HIS A 917 -19.82 -24.52 16.48
C HIS A 917 -21.09 -24.69 17.34
N TYR A 918 -21.10 -25.60 18.33
CA TYR A 918 -22.30 -25.87 19.13
C TYR A 918 -22.58 -24.72 20.08
N ASP A 919 -21.53 -24.16 20.66
CA ASP A 919 -21.59 -22.94 21.47
C ASP A 919 -22.12 -21.79 20.62
N ILE A 920 -21.69 -21.71 19.34
CA ILE A 920 -22.21 -20.72 18.38
C ILE A 920 -23.71 -20.93 18.12
N ILE A 921 -24.18 -22.17 17.92
CA ILE A 921 -25.61 -22.46 17.73
C ILE A 921 -26.42 -22.05 18.97
N GLU A 922 -25.93 -22.36 20.17
CA GLU A 922 -26.59 -21.95 21.41
C GLU A 922 -26.64 -20.42 21.54
N GLN A 923 -25.54 -19.74 21.20
CA GLN A 923 -25.48 -18.29 21.15
C GLN A 923 -26.49 -17.70 20.15
N ILE A 924 -26.63 -18.29 18.95
CA ILE A 924 -27.62 -17.86 17.95
C ILE A 924 -29.05 -18.03 18.51
N ASN A 925 -29.33 -19.13 19.21
CA ASN A 925 -30.63 -19.34 19.84
C ASN A 925 -30.92 -18.29 20.93
N LYS A 926 -29.94 -18.01 21.81
CA LYS A 926 -30.04 -16.94 22.82
C LYS A 926 -30.31 -15.59 22.17
N THR A 927 -29.58 -15.28 21.10
CA THR A 927 -29.73 -14.04 20.32
C THR A 927 -31.14 -13.93 19.74
N TYR A 928 -31.70 -15.02 19.21
CA TYR A 928 -33.07 -15.04 18.70
C TYR A 928 -34.12 -14.80 19.80
N PHE A 929 -33.99 -15.42 20.98
CA PHE A 929 -34.95 -15.18 22.07
C PHE A 929 -34.87 -13.74 22.59
N LYS A 930 -33.67 -13.16 22.68
CA LYS A 930 -33.47 -11.75 23.01
C LYS A 930 -34.06 -10.83 21.94
N TYR A 931 -33.93 -11.18 20.66
CA TYR A 931 -34.62 -10.53 19.55
C TYR A 931 -36.14 -10.55 19.78
N LYS A 932 -36.73 -11.71 20.05
CA LYS A 932 -38.18 -11.82 20.29
C LYS A 932 -38.61 -11.01 21.50
N LYS A 933 -37.84 -11.04 22.59
CA LYS A 933 -38.09 -10.24 23.79
C LYS A 933 -38.11 -8.74 23.48
N TYR A 934 -37.13 -8.26 22.71
CA TYR A 934 -37.09 -6.86 22.26
C TYR A 934 -38.33 -6.50 21.43
N MET A 935 -38.71 -7.36 20.49
CA MET A 935 -39.90 -7.16 19.66
C MET A 935 -41.18 -7.02 20.50
N THR A 936 -41.37 -7.90 21.48
CA THR A 936 -42.60 -7.93 22.28
C THR A 936 -42.63 -6.86 23.37
N GLU A 937 -41.51 -6.64 24.07
CA GLU A 937 -41.46 -5.76 25.25
C GLU A 937 -41.13 -4.31 24.91
N LYS A 938 -40.27 -4.07 23.89
CA LYS A 938 -39.85 -2.71 23.50
C LYS A 938 -40.66 -2.16 22.34
N LEU A 939 -40.83 -2.93 21.26
CA LEU A 939 -41.55 -2.48 20.07
C LEU A 939 -43.05 -2.81 20.10
N GLN A 940 -43.51 -3.61 21.07
CA GLN A 940 -44.91 -4.03 21.22
C GLN A 940 -45.46 -4.75 19.96
N ILE A 941 -44.59 -5.38 19.18
CA ILE A 941 -44.96 -6.10 17.95
C ILE A 941 -45.32 -7.54 18.32
N LYS A 942 -46.61 -7.88 18.22
CA LYS A 942 -47.09 -9.24 18.48
C LYS A 942 -46.96 -10.17 17.28
N ASN A 943 -47.24 -9.66 16.07
CA ASN A 943 -47.24 -10.43 14.83
C ASN A 943 -46.30 -9.81 13.79
N MET A 944 -45.17 -10.45 13.53
CA MET A 944 -44.21 -10.08 12.50
C MET A 944 -44.25 -11.08 11.34
N LYS A 945 -44.32 -10.60 10.10
CA LYS A 945 -44.23 -11.43 8.89
C LYS A 945 -42.84 -11.25 8.29
N TYR A 946 -42.22 -12.32 7.78
CA TYR A 946 -40.86 -12.27 7.25
C TYR A 946 -40.82 -12.68 5.78
N ASN A 947 -40.05 -11.94 4.98
CA ASN A 947 -39.60 -12.36 3.66
C ASN A 947 -38.10 -12.66 3.72
N ILE A 948 -37.69 -13.73 3.06
CA ILE A 948 -36.30 -14.21 3.01
C ILE A 948 -35.80 -14.06 1.58
N HIS A 949 -34.56 -13.61 1.39
CA HIS A 949 -33.96 -13.38 0.05
C HIS A 949 -34.79 -12.44 -0.83
N HIS A 950 -35.27 -11.36 -0.22
CA HIS A 950 -36.26 -10.48 -0.83
C HIS A 950 -35.60 -9.31 -1.56
N ASN A 951 -35.88 -9.16 -2.86
CA ASN A 951 -35.35 -8.07 -3.67
C ASN A 951 -36.22 -6.82 -3.56
N LEU A 952 -35.59 -5.67 -3.29
CA LEU A 952 -36.17 -4.34 -3.40
C LEU A 952 -35.38 -3.52 -4.42
N PHE A 953 -36.04 -2.57 -5.07
CA PHE A 953 -35.39 -1.70 -6.04
C PHE A 953 -36.04 -0.31 -6.10
N ILE A 954 -35.22 0.68 -6.48
CA ILE A 954 -35.62 2.03 -6.86
C ILE A 954 -35.64 2.12 -8.40
N GLY A 955 -36.66 2.75 -8.97
CA GLY A 955 -36.83 3.01 -10.41
C GLY A 955 -38.07 2.35 -11.02
N ASN A 956 -38.65 2.98 -12.05
CA ASN A 956 -39.87 2.49 -12.71
C ASN A 956 -39.66 1.11 -13.36
N LYS A 957 -40.65 0.21 -13.24
CA LYS A 957 -40.70 -1.09 -13.92
C LYS A 957 -40.68 -0.90 -15.43
N ASN A 958 -41.41 0.11 -15.92
CA ASN A 958 -41.73 0.30 -17.33
C ASN A 958 -40.80 1.27 -18.09
N ASN A 959 -39.77 1.83 -17.44
CA ASN A 959 -38.86 2.78 -18.08
C ASN A 959 -37.42 2.23 -18.09
N ASN A 960 -36.72 2.34 -19.23
CA ASN A 960 -35.35 1.86 -19.42
C ASN A 960 -34.30 2.85 -18.86
N SER A 961 -34.62 3.66 -17.83
CA SER A 961 -33.66 4.60 -17.22
C SER A 961 -32.61 3.85 -16.38
N PHE A 962 -32.76 3.84 -15.05
CA PHE A 962 -31.87 3.18 -14.12
C PHE A 962 -32.65 2.37 -13.09
N LYS A 963 -32.02 1.32 -12.56
CA LYS A 963 -32.56 0.50 -11.46
C LYS A 963 -31.49 0.29 -10.42
N ILE A 964 -31.74 0.70 -9.17
CA ILE A 964 -30.86 0.41 -8.04
C ILE A 964 -31.51 -0.70 -7.21
N THR A 965 -30.85 -1.85 -7.14
CA THR A 965 -31.41 -3.07 -6.53
C THR A 965 -30.62 -3.48 -5.28
N ASN A 966 -31.32 -3.97 -4.27
CA ASN A 966 -30.73 -4.65 -3.13
C ASN A 966 -31.51 -5.93 -2.77
N GLU A 967 -30.78 -6.97 -2.35
CA GLU A 967 -31.35 -8.23 -1.88
C GLU A 967 -31.22 -8.31 -0.36
N PHE A 968 -32.35 -8.32 0.35
CA PHE A 968 -32.40 -8.46 1.80
C PHE A 968 -32.43 -9.92 2.19
N THR A 969 -31.43 -10.37 2.96
CA THR A 969 -31.38 -11.77 3.43
C THR A 969 -32.61 -12.12 4.25
N ILE A 970 -32.98 -11.24 5.19
CA ILE A 970 -34.21 -11.33 5.98
C ILE A 970 -34.76 -9.92 6.12
N ILE A 971 -36.05 -9.75 5.85
CA ILE A 971 -36.79 -8.52 6.12
C ILE A 971 -38.17 -8.85 6.69
N GLY A 972 -38.41 -8.39 7.92
CA GLY A 972 -39.68 -8.46 8.63
C GLY A 972 -40.55 -7.23 8.35
N TYR A 973 -41.87 -7.42 8.28
CA TYR A 973 -42.84 -6.34 8.26
C TYR A 973 -44.07 -6.67 9.13
N SER A 974 -44.61 -5.65 9.78
CA SER A 974 -45.89 -5.67 10.48
C SER A 974 -46.82 -4.60 9.89
N LYS A 975 -47.87 -4.22 10.62
CA LYS A 975 -48.75 -3.11 10.20
C LYS A 975 -47.98 -1.80 10.12
N ASP A 976 -47.19 -1.49 11.15
CA ASP A 976 -46.58 -0.17 11.34
C ASP A 976 -45.04 -0.19 11.35
N HIS A 977 -44.42 -1.38 11.29
CA HIS A 977 -42.97 -1.55 11.43
C HIS A 977 -42.37 -2.41 10.32
N VAL A 978 -41.11 -2.12 9.97
CA VAL A 978 -40.24 -2.92 9.09
C VAL A 978 -38.93 -3.14 9.83
N ILE A 979 -38.39 -4.35 9.78
CA ILE A 979 -37.09 -4.69 10.37
C ILE A 979 -36.28 -5.46 9.34
N TYR A 980 -35.13 -4.92 8.95
CA TYR A 980 -34.19 -5.68 8.13
C TYR A 980 -32.97 -6.09 8.95
N PHE A 981 -32.38 -7.21 8.57
CA PHE A 981 -31.30 -7.84 9.31
C PHE A 981 -29.99 -7.71 8.55
N ILE A 982 -28.96 -7.20 9.21
CA ILE A 982 -27.58 -7.25 8.76
C ILE A 982 -26.88 -8.35 9.56
N ILE A 983 -26.53 -9.47 8.91
CA ILE A 983 -25.84 -10.60 9.55
C ILE A 983 -24.35 -10.51 9.21
N LYS A 984 -23.51 -10.25 10.22
CA LYS A 984 -22.06 -10.17 10.08
C LYS A 984 -21.41 -10.92 11.25
N PRO A 985 -20.59 -11.97 11.01
CA PRO A 985 -19.97 -12.73 12.09
C PRO A 985 -19.22 -11.86 13.12
N GLN A 986 -18.63 -10.74 12.68
CA GLN A 986 -17.99 -9.75 13.56
C GLN A 986 -18.51 -8.34 13.28
N PHE A 987 -18.62 -7.53 14.33
CA PHE A 987 -18.95 -6.10 14.26
C PHE A 987 -18.03 -5.33 15.20
N ASN A 988 -17.08 -4.59 14.64
CA ASN A 988 -16.02 -3.91 15.38
C ASN A 988 -15.60 -2.60 14.68
N GLU A 989 -14.67 -1.85 15.27
CA GLU A 989 -14.21 -0.55 14.73
C GLU A 989 -13.74 -0.59 13.27
N LEU A 990 -13.23 -1.73 12.78
CA LEU A 990 -12.73 -1.83 11.40
C LEU A 990 -13.85 -1.86 10.36
N ASN A 991 -15.00 -2.43 10.69
CA ASN A 991 -16.13 -2.55 9.76
C ASN A 991 -17.35 -1.71 10.17
N PHE A 992 -17.21 -0.90 11.23
CA PHE A 992 -18.25 -0.05 11.77
C PHE A 992 -18.85 0.87 10.71
N ASN A 993 -18.02 1.69 10.07
CA ASN A 993 -18.46 2.69 9.10
C ASN A 993 -19.13 2.03 7.88
N ASP A 994 -18.58 0.92 7.40
CA ASP A 994 -19.17 0.16 6.30
C ASP A 994 -20.57 -0.36 6.64
N ILE A 995 -20.75 -0.97 7.81
CA ILE A 995 -22.04 -1.53 8.23
C ILE A 995 -23.08 -0.43 8.51
N ILE A 996 -22.66 0.70 9.09
CA ILE A 996 -23.58 1.83 9.29
C ILE A 996 -23.96 2.47 7.95
N CYS A 997 -23.04 2.62 6.99
CA CYS A 997 -23.37 3.09 5.66
C CYS A 997 -24.29 2.11 4.90
N GLU A 998 -24.06 0.80 5.02
CA GLU A 998 -24.96 -0.27 4.51
C GLU A 998 -26.37 -0.06 5.07
N SER A 999 -26.48 0.22 6.37
CA SER A 999 -27.75 0.48 7.05
C SER A 999 -28.44 1.74 6.53
N ILE A 1000 -27.74 2.86 6.40
CA ILE A 1000 -28.30 4.12 5.88
C ILE A 1000 -28.91 3.93 4.48
N LEU A 1001 -28.17 3.26 3.59
CA LEU A 1001 -28.61 3.01 2.22
C LEU A 1001 -29.75 1.98 2.14
N ASN A 1002 -29.72 0.95 2.99
CA ASN A 1002 -30.82 -0.02 3.11
C ASN A 1002 -32.12 0.67 3.54
N ASN A 1003 -32.05 1.54 4.55
CA ASN A 1003 -33.19 2.34 5.00
C ASN A 1003 -33.73 3.22 3.85
N PHE A 1004 -32.84 3.90 3.13
CA PHE A 1004 -33.22 4.74 1.99
C PHE A 1004 -33.94 3.95 0.89
N ILE A 1005 -33.48 2.75 0.53
CA ILE A 1005 -34.16 1.88 -0.46
C ILE A 1005 -35.53 1.41 0.05
N ILE A 1006 -35.62 0.99 1.31
CA ILE A 1006 -36.90 0.53 1.90
C ILE A 1006 -37.91 1.67 1.89
N SER A 1007 -37.48 2.87 2.26
CA SER A 1007 -38.32 4.07 2.26
C SER A 1007 -38.76 4.49 0.85
N ASN A 1008 -37.95 4.24 -0.18
CA ASN A 1008 -38.21 4.56 -1.59
C ASN A 1008 -38.60 3.33 -2.44
N CYS A 1009 -39.33 2.37 -1.84
CA CYS A 1009 -39.86 1.22 -2.59
C CYS A 1009 -40.75 1.68 -3.76
N ASN A 1010 -40.56 1.06 -4.94
CA ASN A 1010 -41.29 1.44 -6.14
C ASN A 1010 -42.83 1.30 -5.97
N PRO A 1011 -43.62 2.38 -6.18
CA PRO A 1011 -45.09 2.35 -6.17
C PRO A 1011 -45.73 1.38 -7.18
N GLU A 1012 -45.10 1.13 -8.33
CA GLU A 1012 -45.55 0.17 -9.36
C GLU A 1012 -45.37 -1.31 -8.93
N ASP A 1013 -44.75 -1.56 -7.77
CA ASP A 1013 -44.70 -2.87 -7.13
C ASP A 1013 -45.64 -2.91 -5.92
N GLU A 1014 -46.95 -2.95 -6.20
CA GLU A 1014 -48.04 -2.90 -5.21
C GLU A 1014 -47.79 -3.79 -3.97
N LYS A 1015 -47.28 -5.01 -4.18
CA LYS A 1015 -46.99 -5.97 -3.10
C LYS A 1015 -45.88 -5.50 -2.17
N ASN A 1016 -44.81 -4.92 -2.71
CA ASN A 1016 -43.70 -4.43 -1.90
C ASN A 1016 -44.03 -3.07 -1.29
N TYR A 1017 -44.73 -2.22 -2.04
CA TYR A 1017 -45.19 -0.93 -1.57
C TYR A 1017 -46.10 -1.10 -0.34
N GLU A 1018 -47.11 -1.98 -0.37
CA GLU A 1018 -47.99 -2.26 0.79
C GLU A 1018 -47.20 -2.80 2.00
N LYS A 1019 -46.19 -3.63 1.78
CA LYS A 1019 -45.42 -4.27 2.84
C LYS A 1019 -44.49 -3.31 3.57
N TYR A 1020 -43.88 -2.35 2.87
CA TYR A 1020 -42.73 -1.62 3.39
C TYR A 1020 -42.90 -0.10 3.45
N ASN A 1021 -43.74 0.46 2.58
CA ASN A 1021 -43.90 1.90 2.48
C ASN A 1021 -44.57 2.50 3.73
N ASN A 1022 -44.12 3.70 4.15
CA ASN A 1022 -44.70 4.49 5.24
C ASN A 1022 -44.77 3.77 6.61
N LYS A 1023 -43.81 2.89 6.90
CA LYS A 1023 -43.67 2.18 8.18
C LYS A 1023 -42.39 2.59 8.89
N LYS A 1024 -42.33 2.42 10.21
CA LYS A 1024 -41.10 2.66 10.99
C LYS A 1024 -40.07 1.60 10.69
N ILE A 1025 -38.87 2.00 10.28
CA ILE A 1025 -37.82 1.08 9.84
C ILE A 1025 -36.75 0.93 10.93
N PHE A 1026 -36.54 -0.31 11.38
CA PHE A 1026 -35.50 -0.67 12.32
C PHE A 1026 -34.41 -1.49 11.65
N THR A 1027 -33.18 -1.23 12.06
CA THR A 1027 -32.03 -2.07 11.73
C THR A 1027 -31.80 -3.05 12.87
N CYS A 1028 -31.62 -4.33 12.54
CA CYS A 1028 -31.15 -5.35 13.47
C CYS A 1028 -29.80 -5.91 12.99
N ILE A 1029 -28.71 -5.58 13.69
CA ILE A 1029 -27.39 -6.15 13.42
C ILE A 1029 -27.23 -7.40 14.28
N LEU A 1030 -26.94 -8.52 13.62
CA LEU A 1030 -26.70 -9.82 14.21
C LEU A 1030 -25.22 -10.19 14.05
N THR A 1031 -24.53 -10.38 15.16
CA THR A 1031 -23.09 -10.67 15.21
C THR A 1031 -22.77 -11.74 16.24
N LEU A 1032 -21.64 -12.44 16.08
CA LEU A 1032 -21.14 -13.40 17.08
C LEU A 1032 -20.32 -12.71 18.19
N ASP A 1033 -20.01 -11.43 18.04
CA ASP A 1033 -19.31 -10.62 19.05
C ASP A 1033 -20.24 -10.20 20.21
N SER A 1034 -21.55 -10.44 20.11
CA SER A 1034 -22.55 -10.10 21.11
C SER A 1034 -23.61 -11.20 21.19
N GLU A 1035 -24.12 -11.48 22.40
CA GLU A 1035 -25.35 -12.27 22.54
C GLU A 1035 -26.62 -11.43 22.44
N GLU A 1036 -26.50 -10.09 22.56
CA GLU A 1036 -27.62 -9.16 22.40
C GLU A 1036 -27.72 -8.70 20.95
N PRO A 1037 -28.89 -8.83 20.29
CA PRO A 1037 -29.11 -8.23 18.97
C PRO A 1037 -29.03 -6.71 19.08
N ILE A 1038 -28.32 -6.09 18.15
CA ILE A 1038 -28.11 -4.64 18.16
C ILE A 1038 -29.23 -4.01 17.35
N PHE A 1039 -30.09 -3.24 18.02
CA PHE A 1039 -31.23 -2.56 17.43
C PHE A 1039 -31.08 -1.06 17.48
N TYR A 1040 -31.46 -0.42 16.38
CA TYR A 1040 -31.68 1.02 16.35
C TYR A 1040 -32.69 1.38 15.27
N GLU A 1041 -33.50 2.40 15.56
CA GLU A 1041 -34.35 3.05 14.56
C GLU A 1041 -33.49 4.00 13.74
N LEU A 1042 -33.64 3.94 12.43
CA LEU A 1042 -32.97 4.86 11.53
C LEU A 1042 -34.08 5.56 10.72
N ASN A 1043 -34.17 6.88 10.82
CA ASN A 1043 -35.22 7.65 10.17
C ASN A 1043 -34.61 8.54 9.10
N ILE A 1044 -34.35 7.96 7.93
CA ILE A 1044 -33.84 8.69 6.78
C ILE A 1044 -35.03 9.15 5.94
N ASP A 1045 -35.12 10.46 5.73
CA ASP A 1045 -36.13 11.05 4.86
C ASP A 1045 -36.04 10.43 3.45
N LYS A 1046 -37.19 10.08 2.86
CA LYS A 1046 -37.29 9.64 1.46
C LYS A 1046 -36.72 10.67 0.49
N LYS A 1047 -36.87 11.96 0.83
CA LYS A 1047 -36.36 13.10 0.07
C LYS A 1047 -34.94 13.51 0.48
N ASN A 1048 -34.19 12.67 1.20
CA ASN A 1048 -32.84 13.00 1.63
C ASN A 1048 -31.94 13.37 0.43
N ILE A 1049 -31.67 14.68 0.30
CA ILE A 1049 -30.96 15.28 -0.84
C ILE A 1049 -29.52 14.76 -0.91
N LEU A 1050 -28.84 14.63 0.23
CA LEU A 1050 -27.46 14.15 0.32
C LEU A 1050 -27.30 12.73 -0.26
N LEU A 1051 -28.22 11.81 0.05
CA LEU A 1051 -28.18 10.46 -0.50
C LEU A 1051 -28.53 10.44 -2.00
N LYS A 1052 -29.50 11.24 -2.44
CA LYS A 1052 -29.82 11.38 -3.87
C LYS A 1052 -28.60 11.93 -4.65
N GLN A 1053 -27.94 12.98 -4.15
CA GLN A 1053 -26.74 13.55 -4.76
C GLN A 1053 -25.57 12.55 -4.80
N SER A 1054 -25.35 11.81 -3.70
CA SER A 1054 -24.37 10.72 -3.66
C SER A 1054 -24.63 9.67 -4.74
N ILE A 1055 -25.90 9.29 -4.95
CA ILE A 1055 -26.31 8.36 -6.00
C ILE A 1055 -26.14 8.98 -7.40
N LYS A 1056 -26.50 10.27 -7.59
CA LYS A 1056 -26.29 11.00 -8.85
C LYS A 1056 -24.83 10.93 -9.25
N GLN A 1057 -23.92 11.28 -8.35
CA GLN A 1057 -22.48 11.29 -8.63
C GLN A 1057 -21.94 9.90 -8.97
N TYR A 1058 -22.43 8.84 -8.30
CA TYR A 1058 -22.10 7.46 -8.66
C TYR A 1058 -22.54 7.11 -10.09
N LEU A 1059 -23.79 7.42 -10.46
CA LEU A 1059 -24.33 7.12 -11.78
C LEU A 1059 -23.58 7.89 -12.87
N LEU A 1060 -23.36 9.20 -12.68
CA LEU A 1060 -22.60 10.03 -13.62
C LEU A 1060 -21.20 9.47 -13.84
N THR A 1061 -20.46 9.20 -12.77
CA THR A 1061 -19.11 8.65 -12.84
C THR A 1061 -19.09 7.33 -13.61
N LYS A 1062 -19.99 6.41 -13.26
CA LYS A 1062 -20.06 5.08 -13.90
C LYS A 1062 -20.40 5.13 -15.38
N TYR A 1063 -21.41 5.92 -15.77
CA TYR A 1063 -21.93 5.86 -17.14
C TYR A 1063 -21.13 6.71 -18.13
N THR A 1064 -20.47 7.78 -17.67
CA THR A 1064 -19.54 8.58 -18.49
C THR A 1064 -18.37 7.74 -19.01
N GLU A 1065 -17.91 6.75 -18.23
CA GLU A 1065 -16.85 5.81 -18.65
C GLU A 1065 -17.22 5.00 -19.91
N TYR A 1066 -18.51 4.84 -20.22
CA TYR A 1066 -18.95 4.10 -21.41
C TYR A 1066 -18.99 4.93 -22.69
N ASN A 1067 -18.83 6.25 -22.62
CA ASN A 1067 -18.94 7.12 -23.79
C ASN A 1067 -17.96 6.73 -24.91
N GLU A 1068 -16.72 6.33 -24.55
CA GLU A 1068 -15.74 5.86 -25.54
C GLU A 1068 -16.18 4.57 -26.24
N LEU A 1069 -16.74 3.62 -25.48
CA LEU A 1069 -17.25 2.36 -26.03
C LEU A 1069 -18.42 2.61 -26.98
N ILE A 1070 -19.36 3.48 -26.61
CA ILE A 1070 -20.52 3.85 -27.42
C ILE A 1070 -20.05 4.55 -28.71
N TYR A 1071 -19.06 5.45 -28.62
CA TYR A 1071 -18.47 6.11 -29.78
C TYR A 1071 -17.78 5.11 -30.73
N LYS A 1072 -16.99 4.17 -30.19
CA LYS A 1072 -16.36 3.10 -30.99
C LYS A 1072 -17.40 2.23 -31.68
N PHE A 1073 -18.49 1.89 -30.98
CA PHE A 1073 -19.62 1.15 -31.54
C PHE A 1073 -20.28 1.91 -32.69
N TYR A 1074 -20.56 3.21 -32.51
CA TYR A 1074 -21.08 4.07 -33.57
C TYR A 1074 -20.12 4.11 -34.78
N LYS A 1075 -18.81 4.26 -34.57
CA LYS A 1075 -17.82 4.24 -35.68
C LYS A 1075 -17.75 2.90 -36.40
N PHE A 1076 -17.90 1.78 -35.69
CA PHE A 1076 -18.04 0.46 -36.31
C PHE A 1076 -19.29 0.40 -37.20
N CYS A 1077 -20.45 0.80 -36.67
CA CYS A 1077 -21.69 0.88 -37.43
C CYS A 1077 -21.57 1.81 -38.64
N TYR A 1078 -20.92 2.96 -38.49
CA TYR A 1078 -20.66 3.91 -39.58
C TYR A 1078 -19.89 3.25 -40.73
N LYS A 1079 -18.84 2.48 -40.42
CA LYS A 1079 -18.04 1.75 -41.41
C LYS A 1079 -18.77 0.56 -42.05
N LYS A 1080 -19.58 -0.16 -41.27
CA LYS A 1080 -20.23 -1.43 -41.69
C LYS A 1080 -21.71 -1.27 -42.08
N LYS A 1081 -22.20 -0.04 -42.23
CA LYS A 1081 -23.61 0.22 -42.56
C LYS A 1081 -23.96 -0.31 -43.96
N PRO A 1082 -25.13 -0.92 -44.15
CA PRO A 1082 -25.67 -1.18 -45.48
C PRO A 1082 -25.81 0.12 -46.30
N SER A 1083 -25.70 0.02 -47.63
CA SER A 1083 -25.84 1.17 -48.54
C SER A 1083 -27.20 1.87 -48.44
N ASN A 1084 -28.24 1.14 -48.05
CA ASN A 1084 -29.61 1.64 -47.90
C ASN A 1084 -29.95 2.20 -46.49
N LYS A 1085 -28.98 2.27 -45.56
CA LYS A 1085 -29.22 2.79 -44.20
C LYS A 1085 -28.27 3.94 -43.84
N SER A 1086 -28.78 4.91 -43.08
CA SER A 1086 -27.93 5.91 -42.40
C SER A 1086 -27.12 5.23 -41.30
N SER A 1087 -25.95 5.79 -40.94
CA SER A 1087 -25.12 5.26 -39.86
C SER A 1087 -25.88 5.21 -38.55
N ILE A 1088 -26.67 6.26 -38.26
CA ILE A 1088 -27.45 6.41 -37.03
C ILE A 1088 -28.56 5.35 -36.95
N ASN A 1089 -29.35 5.19 -38.02
CA ASN A 1089 -30.43 4.18 -38.04
C ASN A 1089 -29.88 2.76 -37.89
N TYR A 1090 -28.71 2.49 -38.49
CA TYR A 1090 -28.03 1.21 -38.33
C TYR A 1090 -27.48 1.01 -36.92
N THR A 1091 -26.95 2.06 -36.29
CA THR A 1091 -26.55 2.04 -34.87
C THR A 1091 -27.73 1.72 -33.96
N MET A 1092 -28.87 2.41 -34.12
CA MET A 1092 -30.08 2.17 -33.33
C MET A 1092 -30.62 0.74 -33.50
N GLU A 1093 -30.69 0.23 -34.74
CA GLU A 1093 -31.11 -1.16 -35.01
C GLU A 1093 -30.20 -2.19 -34.34
N ARG A 1094 -28.88 -1.96 -34.37
CA ARG A 1094 -27.91 -2.84 -33.71
C ARG A 1094 -28.03 -2.76 -32.19
N MET A 1095 -28.24 -1.56 -31.64
CA MET A 1095 -28.46 -1.34 -30.21
C MET A 1095 -29.72 -2.05 -29.69
N ASN A 1096 -30.78 -2.15 -30.50
CA ASN A 1096 -32.03 -2.84 -30.11
C ASN A 1096 -31.83 -4.34 -29.78
N ARG A 1097 -30.70 -4.94 -30.17
CA ARG A 1097 -30.32 -6.32 -29.77
C ARG A 1097 -30.01 -6.42 -28.27
N TYR A 1098 -29.71 -5.31 -27.62
CA TYR A 1098 -29.35 -5.23 -26.21
C TYR A 1098 -30.55 -4.75 -25.37
N LYS A 1099 -31.27 -5.67 -24.73
CA LYS A 1099 -32.51 -5.39 -23.98
C LYS A 1099 -32.37 -4.50 -22.73
N LYS A 1100 -31.16 -4.09 -22.33
CA LYS A 1100 -30.87 -3.53 -21.00
C LYS A 1100 -29.98 -2.27 -21.02
N ILE A 1101 -29.90 -1.60 -22.17
CA ILE A 1101 -29.13 -0.35 -22.30
C ILE A 1101 -29.95 0.81 -21.71
N PRO A 1102 -29.32 1.72 -20.94
CA PRO A 1102 -29.97 2.94 -20.45
C PRO A 1102 -30.56 3.83 -21.55
N GLN A 1103 -31.75 4.35 -21.28
CA GLN A 1103 -32.58 5.10 -22.23
C GLN A 1103 -31.88 6.34 -22.80
N TYR A 1104 -31.04 7.02 -22.02
CA TYR A 1104 -30.33 8.23 -22.48
C TYR A 1104 -29.49 8.00 -23.75
N ILE A 1105 -28.94 6.79 -23.93
CA ILE A 1105 -28.13 6.45 -25.11
C ILE A 1105 -29.02 6.34 -26.35
N SER A 1106 -30.18 5.70 -26.22
CA SER A 1106 -31.15 5.64 -27.32
C SER A 1106 -31.75 7.00 -27.62
N ASP A 1107 -32.04 7.81 -26.59
CA ASP A 1107 -32.59 9.16 -26.74
C ASP A 1107 -31.62 10.05 -27.52
N PHE A 1108 -30.31 10.00 -27.20
CA PHE A 1108 -29.28 10.73 -27.92
C PHE A 1108 -29.29 10.43 -29.43
N PHE A 1109 -29.25 9.15 -29.82
CA PHE A 1109 -29.25 8.79 -31.25
C PHE A 1109 -30.59 9.09 -31.93
N TYR A 1110 -31.71 8.95 -31.22
CA TYR A 1110 -33.04 9.28 -31.72
C TYR A 1110 -33.17 10.78 -32.02
N ASP A 1111 -32.75 11.63 -31.08
CA ASP A 1111 -32.83 13.09 -31.23
C ASP A 1111 -31.87 13.59 -32.34
N ILE A 1112 -30.68 13.01 -32.47
CA ILE A 1112 -29.80 13.28 -33.61
C ILE A 1112 -30.47 12.90 -34.94
N ASN A 1113 -31.14 11.75 -35.03
CA ASN A 1113 -31.85 11.36 -36.25
C ASN A 1113 -33.00 12.34 -36.57
N LYS A 1114 -33.77 12.74 -35.55
CA LYS A 1114 -34.87 13.71 -35.68
C LYS A 1114 -34.36 15.09 -36.11
N GLU A 1115 -33.27 15.58 -35.52
CA GLU A 1115 -32.62 16.83 -35.94
C GLU A 1115 -32.20 16.79 -37.42
N LEU A 1116 -31.65 15.66 -37.90
CA LEU A 1116 -31.28 15.49 -39.30
C LEU A 1116 -32.51 15.50 -40.23
N GLU A 1117 -33.61 14.86 -39.84
CA GLU A 1117 -34.86 14.89 -40.61
C GLU A 1117 -35.42 16.32 -40.73
N LEU A 1118 -35.30 17.12 -39.66
CA LEU A 1118 -35.73 18.52 -39.63
C LEU A 1118 -34.86 19.45 -40.49
N CYS A 1119 -33.64 19.04 -40.85
CA CYS A 1119 -32.74 19.86 -41.67
C CYS A 1119 -33.18 19.97 -43.14
N ARG A 1120 -34.13 19.14 -43.64
CA ARG A 1120 -34.74 19.21 -44.99
C ARG A 1120 -33.75 19.52 -46.14
N ASN A 1121 -32.59 18.86 -46.15
CA ASN A 1121 -31.48 19.00 -47.12
C ASN A 1121 -30.59 20.27 -47.02
N ASP A 1122 -30.72 21.07 -45.96
CA ASP A 1122 -29.80 22.18 -45.68
C ASP A 1122 -28.42 21.63 -45.28
N LYS A 1123 -27.46 21.72 -46.21
CA LYS A 1123 -26.11 21.14 -46.05
C LYS A 1123 -25.38 21.68 -44.83
N PHE A 1124 -25.51 22.97 -44.52
CA PHE A 1124 -24.85 23.60 -43.38
C PHE A 1124 -25.42 23.11 -42.05
N LYS A 1125 -26.76 23.00 -41.96
CA LYS A 1125 -27.41 22.45 -40.77
C LYS A 1125 -27.11 20.97 -40.57
N ILE A 1126 -27.08 20.18 -41.65
CA ILE A 1126 -26.70 18.77 -41.60
C ILE A 1126 -25.26 18.62 -41.09
N GLU A 1127 -24.31 19.39 -41.61
CA GLU A 1127 -22.92 19.36 -41.14
C GLU A 1127 -22.83 19.69 -39.64
N LYS A 1128 -23.57 20.71 -39.18
CA LYS A 1128 -23.62 21.11 -37.77
C LYS A 1128 -24.17 19.99 -36.85
N VAL A 1129 -25.22 19.28 -37.28
CA VAL A 1129 -25.76 18.14 -36.52
C VAL A 1129 -24.79 16.96 -36.53
N LEU A 1130 -24.18 16.65 -37.69
CA LEU A 1130 -23.22 15.57 -37.81
C LEU A 1130 -21.92 15.80 -37.02
N LEU A 1131 -21.53 17.05 -36.75
CA LEU A 1131 -20.42 17.37 -35.84
C LEU A 1131 -20.64 16.76 -34.44
N LYS A 1132 -21.89 16.72 -33.95
CA LYS A 1132 -22.24 16.14 -32.63
C LYS A 1132 -21.91 14.66 -32.49
N ILE A 1133 -21.77 13.93 -33.60
CA ILE A 1133 -21.47 12.49 -33.61
C ILE A 1133 -20.15 12.13 -34.28
N ASN A 1134 -19.58 13.04 -35.08
CA ASN A 1134 -18.34 12.79 -35.79
C ASN A 1134 -17.12 13.24 -35.02
N ASP A 1135 -17.23 14.33 -34.26
CA ASP A 1135 -16.21 14.78 -33.33
C ASP A 1135 -16.34 14.04 -31.99
N LYS A 1136 -15.20 13.55 -31.47
CA LYS A 1136 -15.19 12.70 -30.28
C LYS A 1136 -15.50 13.48 -29.01
N GLU A 1137 -14.95 14.68 -28.85
CA GLU A 1137 -15.12 15.49 -27.63
C GLU A 1137 -16.54 16.05 -27.57
N ILE A 1138 -17.06 16.55 -28.71
CA ILE A 1138 -18.44 17.02 -28.80
C ILE A 1138 -19.43 15.87 -28.54
N PHE A 1139 -19.16 14.67 -29.07
CA PHE A 1139 -19.99 13.49 -28.79
C PHE A 1139 -20.04 13.14 -27.30
N PHE A 1140 -18.88 13.15 -26.60
CA PHE A 1140 -18.84 12.90 -25.16
C PHE A 1140 -19.61 13.96 -24.37
N ASN A 1141 -19.38 15.24 -24.65
CA ASN A 1141 -20.07 16.32 -23.95
C ASN A 1141 -21.60 16.25 -24.13
N ASN A 1142 -22.10 15.92 -25.32
CA ASN A 1142 -23.55 15.76 -25.51
C ASN A 1142 -24.08 14.51 -24.81
N MET A 1143 -23.36 13.39 -24.83
CA MET A 1143 -23.76 12.19 -24.10
C MET A 1143 -23.87 12.45 -22.59
N ASP A 1144 -22.95 13.21 -22.02
CA ASP A 1144 -22.96 13.58 -20.60
C ASP A 1144 -24.17 14.44 -20.23
N ILE A 1145 -24.59 15.37 -21.10
CA ILE A 1145 -25.81 16.16 -20.90
C ILE A 1145 -27.07 15.27 -20.87
N TYR A 1146 -27.18 14.32 -21.80
CA TYR A 1146 -28.31 13.38 -21.84
C TYR A 1146 -28.31 12.46 -20.61
N LEU A 1147 -27.13 12.01 -20.19
CA LEU A 1147 -26.94 11.20 -18.99
C LEU A 1147 -27.39 11.98 -17.74
N GLU A 1148 -26.93 13.22 -17.57
CA GLU A 1148 -27.27 14.05 -16.41
C GLU A 1148 -28.78 14.29 -16.30
N LYS A 1149 -29.43 14.70 -17.39
CA LYS A 1149 -30.88 14.89 -17.42
C LYS A 1149 -31.64 13.60 -17.04
N ASN A 1150 -31.19 12.44 -17.53
CA ASN A 1150 -31.84 11.17 -17.24
C ASN A 1150 -31.64 10.74 -15.78
N VAL A 1151 -30.46 11.02 -15.20
CA VAL A 1151 -30.17 10.76 -13.78
C VAL A 1151 -30.99 11.68 -12.86
N ASP A 1152 -31.13 12.96 -13.20
CA ASP A 1152 -31.93 13.90 -12.42
C ASP A 1152 -33.42 13.54 -12.44
N ASN A 1153 -33.94 13.13 -13.60
CA ASN A 1153 -35.29 12.58 -13.72
C ASN A 1153 -35.46 11.29 -12.89
N PHE A 1154 -34.48 10.39 -12.91
CA PHE A 1154 -34.52 9.15 -12.15
C PHE A 1154 -34.54 9.37 -10.63
N LEU A 1155 -33.84 10.41 -10.15
CA LEU A 1155 -33.74 10.73 -8.72
C LEU A 1155 -34.76 11.77 -8.25
N GLU A 1156 -35.62 12.28 -9.14
CA GLU A 1156 -36.56 13.38 -8.86
C GLU A 1156 -35.81 14.59 -8.25
N LEU A 1157 -34.73 15.01 -8.93
CA LEU A 1157 -33.91 16.16 -8.55
C LEU A 1157 -34.25 17.43 -9.34
N ASN A 1158 -35.07 17.32 -10.38
CA ASN A 1158 -35.56 18.47 -11.13
C ASN A 1158 -36.68 19.16 -10.33
N GLU A 1159 -36.56 20.47 -10.13
CA GLU A 1159 -37.68 21.32 -9.74
C GLU A 1159 -38.71 21.28 -10.87
N ASP A 1160 -39.99 21.32 -10.54
CA ASP A 1160 -41.12 21.29 -11.47
C ASP A 1160 -40.99 22.36 -12.58
N GLU A 1161 -40.29 22.06 -13.67
CA GLU A 1161 -40.58 22.66 -14.96
C GLU A 1161 -41.59 21.75 -15.64
N ASP A 1162 -42.87 22.09 -15.48
CA ASP A 1162 -43.93 21.73 -16.40
C ASP A 1162 -43.48 22.09 -17.83
N ILE A 1163 -42.79 21.16 -18.49
CA ILE A 1163 -42.56 21.24 -19.93
C ILE A 1163 -43.86 20.72 -20.55
N ASP A 1164 -44.76 21.68 -20.79
CA ASP A 1164 -45.92 21.53 -21.69
C ASP A 1164 -45.43 20.91 -23.00
N TYR A 1165 -45.92 19.71 -23.30
CA TYR A 1165 -45.55 18.88 -24.47
C TYR A 1165 -46.05 19.46 -25.79
#